data_AF-A0A1G5H6M8-F1
#
_entry.id   AF-A0A1G5H6M8-F1
#
_cell.length_a   1.000
_cell.length_b   1.000
_cell.length_c   1.000
_cell.angle_alpha   90.00
_cell.angle_beta   90.00
_cell.angle_gamma   90.00
#
_symmetry.space_group_name_H-M   'P 1'
#
loop_
_entity.id
_entity.type
_entity.pdbx_description
1 polymer ?
#
loop_
_entity_poly.entity_id
_entity_poly.type
_entity_poly.pdbx_seq_one_letter_code
_entity_poly.pdbx_strand_id
1 'polypeptide(L)'
;MHRLFYAIHSFVDRNKVLSVGIFAALLLVLGLLASRIRFSEDITKLIPTSQNADVATKVFRQVNFADKITVTIHATGDATVDDLTAYAEAFVDSTQVQCAPYINGIQGRVDEDNIAQTMDFVQANLPLFLDEEDYKTINAKLSRDSVAAAVQGNYKSLMSPSGIVTRDFILHDPLGLSLIGLKKLQQLNIGDEFALENGYVVTNDKKKLLLFLSPKFASSETEQNTLFAEKLYAIRDHLNAQFKGKAQANYFGSALIAVANAKQIKSDIIWSTSIAMTALMLILILFYRRIFIPLIIFLPTLFGALFSVALLYVLKGTISAISLGIGSILIGITIDYSLHILTHYKHNSDVKTLYKDITMPLIMSSSTTAIAFLCLLFVHSDALQDLGIFAASITLSSAVFSLVFVPHLYRPKQDNFGHQRNWIDRFAGFSFHKNKWLIGGCLAVIVACFFTYDKVSFNNDLSQLNFVPPDIKAAEKELEQNTNLTSKSIYLAAYGNSLDSVLDINRRLFAELKGQKETGKLLNFSSIGGIVSSQAEQQQKIDRWQQFWDAQKKQSVTNALVAEGAQLGFKPNTYQRFFDRLDTPFQPIPTTAFKELPAMQLQEFLAQKNGFYTISTLVKVSDAQRNALVQRIAHKPNVLAIDRQQMNETFLGNLKVDFNRLVNYSFLAVVLVLFFFFRRIELVLVATVPIVVTAIVTAGIMGMFDIQFNIFSMIVCTLVFGHGVDFSIFMTSALQKQHTNGQNELAIYRTSIILAVITTILGIGALVFAKHPALKSISAISLVGVLAALVVTFIFYPLLFRAVISGRTEKGNPPFGILTFAHSMVSFTYYGLGGALTSVLSLLVRIVPANPKKKLLAFKWIMAKFIASVLYTNLFVKKKVNNPRGETFEKPAVIIANHTSFLDTLALGMVTHRMIYLVNDWVYNSPVFGPAVRAAGFYPVSAGIEEGVEHLRKKVEQGFSLVVFPEGTRSMSNHIHRFHKGAFFLAEQFQLDILPITIHGNSETLPKGDFIIYDGSITVDVLERIGIDDARFGGDYVERTKKINTFFRSEFKQIRRRIEGPDYFKKMLLYSFDYKEWPVVSAVKKDVKANLDSYFELNRWLGEKDKILHMADDFGQLDVYLTLQEPTRKVTSFIGDGEKRAVAKTNYIAGKRHLRYVDSLSETIGQTFDVLLISTPRDFDLVADLPNKVVVWQSPEIVSQLVIMGYESVYEHPSFTVLTRKS
;
A
#
# COMPACT_ATOMS: atom_id res chain seq x y z
N MET A 1 -16.97 -15.49 16.48
CA MET A 1 -16.66 -14.12 16.96
C MET A 1 -17.90 -13.44 17.56
N HIS A 2 -18.95 -13.10 16.80
CA HIS A 2 -20.12 -12.38 17.38
C HIS A 2 -20.75 -13.06 18.61
N ARG A 3 -20.87 -14.41 18.61
CA ARG A 3 -21.37 -15.18 19.78
C ARG A 3 -20.49 -15.01 21.03
N LEU A 4 -19.17 -14.89 20.86
CA LEU A 4 -18.23 -14.70 21.96
C LEU A 4 -18.44 -13.31 22.60
N PHE A 5 -18.49 -12.26 21.79
CA PHE A 5 -18.72 -10.90 22.30
C PHE A 5 -20.12 -10.74 22.91
N TYR A 6 -21.14 -11.39 22.34
CA TYR A 6 -22.46 -11.45 22.96
C TYR A 6 -22.46 -12.22 24.30
N ALA A 7 -21.68 -13.30 24.42
CA ALA A 7 -21.52 -14.02 25.67
C ALA A 7 -20.77 -13.20 26.72
N ILE A 8 -19.73 -12.44 26.32
CA ILE A 8 -19.03 -11.47 27.19
C ILE A 8 -20.02 -10.41 27.66
N HIS A 9 -20.82 -9.85 26.77
CA HIS A 9 -21.86 -8.88 27.11
C HIS A 9 -22.85 -9.44 28.13
N SER A 10 -23.35 -10.66 27.89
CA SER A 10 -24.25 -11.35 28.81
C SER A 10 -23.61 -11.63 30.18
N PHE A 11 -22.31 -11.95 30.20
CA PHE A 11 -21.55 -12.17 31.44
C PHE A 11 -21.39 -10.88 32.24
N VAL A 12 -21.05 -9.77 31.58
CA VAL A 12 -20.88 -8.45 32.21
C VAL A 12 -22.20 -7.94 32.76
N ASP A 13 -23.30 -8.11 32.02
CA ASP A 13 -24.64 -7.73 32.49
C ASP A 13 -25.09 -8.54 33.72
N ARG A 14 -24.71 -9.82 33.80
CA ARG A 14 -24.96 -10.68 34.97
C ARG A 14 -24.05 -10.35 36.16
N ASN A 15 -22.79 -9.96 35.92
CA ASN A 15 -21.74 -9.80 36.94
C ASN A 15 -21.12 -8.40 36.94
N LYS A 16 -21.94 -7.35 37.10
CA LYS A 16 -21.50 -5.95 36.94
C LYS A 16 -20.35 -5.54 37.86
N VAL A 17 -20.45 -5.85 39.16
CA VAL A 17 -19.44 -5.46 40.16
C VAL A 17 -18.09 -6.11 39.86
N LEU A 18 -18.09 -7.42 39.60
CA LEU A 18 -16.88 -8.17 39.22
C LEU A 18 -16.26 -7.60 37.94
N SER A 19 -17.09 -7.30 36.94
CA SER A 19 -16.63 -6.77 35.66
C SER A 19 -16.00 -5.39 35.82
N VAL A 20 -16.62 -4.49 36.58
CA VAL A 20 -16.05 -3.17 36.91
C VAL A 20 -14.72 -3.32 37.67
N GLY A 21 -14.64 -4.26 38.63
CA GLY A 21 -13.40 -4.57 39.33
C GLY A 21 -12.27 -5.05 38.41
N ILE A 22 -12.58 -5.94 37.46
CA ILE A 22 -11.62 -6.41 36.45
C ILE A 22 -11.14 -5.25 35.56
N PHE A 23 -12.04 -4.38 35.09
CA PHE A 23 -11.66 -3.24 34.27
C PHE A 23 -10.84 -2.19 35.04
N ALA A 24 -11.14 -1.96 36.32
CA ALA A 24 -10.36 -1.07 37.18
C ALA A 24 -8.95 -1.62 37.43
N ALA A 25 -8.83 -2.93 37.68
CA ALA A 25 -7.54 -3.61 37.83
C ALA A 25 -6.73 -3.54 36.52
N LEU A 26 -7.38 -3.77 35.37
CA LEU A 26 -6.75 -3.64 34.06
C LEU A 26 -6.25 -2.21 33.82
N LEU A 27 -7.08 -1.19 34.11
CA LEU A 27 -6.70 0.22 33.97
C LEU A 27 -5.49 0.56 34.84
N LEU A 28 -5.44 0.07 36.08
CA LEU A 28 -4.34 0.30 37.01
C LEU A 28 -3.05 -0.36 36.51
N VAL A 29 -3.10 -1.62 36.06
CA VAL A 29 -1.93 -2.33 35.50
C VAL A 29 -1.41 -1.62 34.25
N LEU A 30 -2.29 -1.28 33.30
CA LEU A 30 -1.89 -0.58 32.08
C LEU A 30 -1.33 0.81 32.39
N GLY A 31 -1.92 1.54 33.35
CA GLY A 31 -1.45 2.83 33.82
C GLY A 31 -0.06 2.77 34.43
N LEU A 32 0.20 1.78 35.30
CA LEU A 32 1.51 1.56 35.90
C LEU A 32 2.58 1.26 34.84
N LEU A 33 2.29 0.37 33.89
CA LEU A 33 3.22 0.04 32.81
C LEU A 33 3.47 1.25 31.89
N ALA A 34 2.42 1.95 31.48
CA ALA A 34 2.54 3.13 30.64
C ALA A 34 3.33 4.26 31.30
N SER A 35 3.21 4.45 32.62
CA SER A 35 3.95 5.47 33.37
C SER A 35 5.48 5.27 33.39
N ARG A 36 5.95 4.06 33.06
CA ARG A 36 7.38 3.70 33.05
C ARG A 36 8.06 3.93 31.70
N ILE A 37 7.31 4.28 30.65
CA ILE A 37 7.88 4.49 29.31
C ILE A 37 8.73 5.76 29.24
N ARG A 38 9.85 5.71 28.52
CA ARG A 38 10.69 6.88 28.24
C ARG A 38 10.48 7.37 26.81
N PHE A 39 10.48 8.68 26.61
CA PHE A 39 10.32 9.31 25.29
C PHE A 39 11.67 9.65 24.68
N SER A 40 11.80 9.44 23.37
CA SER A 40 12.98 9.83 22.59
C SER A 40 12.56 10.88 21.56
N GLU A 41 13.21 12.05 21.60
CA GLU A 41 12.94 13.18 20.69
C GLU A 41 13.88 13.20 19.46
N ASP A 42 14.68 12.15 19.29
CA ASP A 42 15.69 12.06 18.23
C ASP A 42 15.05 11.82 16.83
N ILE A 43 15.05 12.86 16.00
CA ILE A 43 14.53 12.82 14.62
C ILE A 43 15.38 11.92 13.71
N THR A 44 16.67 11.73 14.01
CA THR A 44 17.59 10.94 13.18
C THR A 44 17.26 9.44 13.19
N LYS A 45 16.50 8.98 14.19
CA LYS A 45 15.95 7.60 14.25
C LYS A 45 14.95 7.28 13.14
N LEU A 46 14.51 8.28 12.36
CA LEU A 46 13.73 8.05 11.14
C LEU A 46 14.61 7.55 9.98
N ILE A 47 15.91 7.85 9.99
CA ILE A 47 16.86 7.49 8.93
C ILE A 47 17.25 6.01 9.09
N PRO A 48 17.23 5.21 8.01
CA PRO A 48 17.47 3.79 8.12
C PRO A 48 18.95 3.47 8.36
N THR A 49 19.20 2.48 9.21
CA THR A 49 20.55 1.97 9.47
C THR A 49 20.79 0.74 8.57
N SER A 50 21.81 0.78 7.71
CA SER A 50 22.16 -0.36 6.83
C SER A 50 23.46 -1.03 7.26
N GLN A 51 23.52 -2.37 7.18
CA GLN A 51 24.67 -3.17 7.60
C GLN A 51 25.94 -2.94 6.74
N ASN A 52 25.79 -2.55 5.47
CA ASN A 52 26.92 -2.20 4.58
C ASN A 52 27.42 -0.76 4.77
N ALA A 53 26.76 0.05 5.60
CA ALA A 53 27.17 1.41 5.92
C ALA A 53 28.12 1.48 7.13
N ASP A 54 28.57 0.37 7.70
CA ASP A 54 29.31 0.40 8.98
C ASP A 54 30.58 1.28 8.92
N VAL A 55 31.32 1.28 7.80
CA VAL A 55 32.49 2.16 7.62
C VAL A 55 32.09 3.61 7.35
N ALA A 56 31.16 3.85 6.42
CA ALA A 56 30.70 5.22 6.11
C ALA A 56 30.04 5.90 7.31
N THR A 57 29.28 5.15 8.10
CA THR A 57 28.67 5.59 9.37
C THR A 57 29.71 5.79 10.46
N LYS A 58 30.73 4.92 10.58
CA LYS A 58 31.87 5.12 11.50
C LYS A 58 32.63 6.40 11.18
N VAL A 59 32.96 6.61 9.90
CA VAL A 59 33.63 7.81 9.40
C VAL A 59 32.74 9.04 9.65
N PHE A 60 31.46 9.02 9.27
CA PHE A 60 30.54 10.14 9.46
C PHE A 60 30.40 10.56 10.92
N ARG A 61 30.26 9.59 11.85
CA ARG A 61 30.21 9.86 13.30
C ARG A 61 31.51 10.46 13.88
N GLN A 62 32.59 10.46 13.12
CA GLN A 62 33.90 10.98 13.51
C GLN A 62 34.26 12.32 12.84
N VAL A 63 33.44 12.83 11.90
CA VAL A 63 33.67 14.13 11.27
C VAL A 63 33.16 15.25 12.19
N ASN A 64 34.09 15.96 12.85
CA ASN A 64 33.79 16.92 13.92
C ASN A 64 33.13 18.25 13.47
N PHE A 65 33.10 18.56 12.17
CA PHE A 65 32.62 19.86 11.70
C PHE A 65 31.08 19.99 11.60
N ALA A 66 30.34 18.86 11.61
CA ALA A 66 28.92 18.84 11.26
C ALA A 66 27.96 19.49 12.28
N ASP A 67 28.42 19.72 13.51
CA ASP A 67 27.57 20.15 14.63
C ASP A 67 27.94 21.53 15.21
N LYS A 68 28.84 22.29 14.57
CA LYS A 68 29.22 23.61 15.07
C LYS A 68 28.10 24.64 14.91
N ILE A 69 28.04 25.57 15.86
CA ILE A 69 27.19 26.76 15.78
C ILE A 69 28.09 27.94 15.40
N THR A 70 27.84 28.50 14.22
CA THR A 70 28.46 29.74 13.77
C THR A 70 27.79 30.91 14.46
N VAL A 71 28.61 31.78 15.04
CA VAL A 71 28.21 33.06 15.62
C VAL A 71 28.78 34.15 14.72
N THR A 72 27.89 34.90 14.09
CA THR A 72 28.24 36.04 13.26
C THR A 72 27.92 37.30 14.04
N ILE A 73 28.93 38.11 14.35
CA ILE A 73 28.78 39.41 14.99
C ILE A 73 28.98 40.47 13.91
N HIS A 74 27.97 41.29 13.64
CA HIS A 74 28.00 42.30 12.59
C HIS A 74 27.92 43.71 13.15
N ALA A 75 28.63 44.62 12.46
CA ALA A 75 28.63 46.04 12.76
C ALA A 75 27.29 46.67 12.36
N THR A 76 26.78 47.57 13.19
CA THR A 76 25.60 48.38 12.88
C THR A 76 25.99 49.86 12.87
N GLY A 77 25.60 50.60 11.82
CA GLY A 77 26.00 52.01 11.66
C GLY A 77 27.49 52.17 11.36
N ASP A 78 28.13 53.16 11.99
CA ASP A 78 29.57 53.48 11.83
C ASP A 78 30.47 52.73 12.83
N ALA A 79 30.02 51.56 13.31
CA ALA A 79 30.74 50.79 14.31
C ALA A 79 32.10 50.28 13.82
N THR A 80 33.05 50.24 14.74
CA THR A 80 34.44 49.87 14.47
C THR A 80 34.68 48.37 14.72
N VAL A 81 35.81 47.85 14.24
CA VAL A 81 36.25 46.47 14.55
C VAL A 81 36.44 46.28 16.05
N ASP A 82 36.79 47.33 16.78
CA ASP A 82 36.93 47.30 18.24
C ASP A 82 35.57 47.08 18.93
N ASP A 83 34.48 47.66 18.40
CA ASP A 83 33.13 47.39 18.92
C ASP A 83 32.72 45.93 18.70
N LEU A 84 33.12 45.31 17.56
CA LEU A 84 32.90 43.88 17.29
C LEU A 84 33.73 42.99 18.23
N THR A 85 34.98 43.39 18.46
CA THR A 85 35.92 42.69 19.35
C THR A 85 35.41 42.71 20.79
N ALA A 86 34.95 43.86 21.28
CA ALA A 86 34.36 43.99 22.61
C ALA A 86 33.08 43.18 22.77
N TYR A 87 32.24 43.09 21.74
CA TYR A 87 31.09 42.19 21.73
C TYR A 87 31.55 40.72 21.81
N ALA A 88 32.55 40.34 21.00
CA ALA A 88 33.06 38.98 20.96
C ALA A 88 33.65 38.54 22.31
N GLU A 89 34.39 39.40 23.00
CA GLU A 89 34.91 39.14 24.36
C GLU A 89 33.78 38.93 25.37
N ALA A 90 32.82 39.87 25.42
CA ALA A 90 31.67 39.75 26.30
C ALA A 90 30.83 38.49 26.01
N PHE A 91 30.75 38.09 24.74
CA PHE A 91 30.10 36.86 24.30
C PHE A 91 30.85 35.62 24.77
N VAL A 92 32.18 35.56 24.58
CA VAL A 92 33.02 34.44 25.03
C VAL A 92 32.90 34.27 26.55
N ASP A 93 33.06 35.35 27.32
CA ASP A 93 32.97 35.33 28.78
C ASP A 93 31.60 34.85 29.28
N SER A 94 30.52 35.44 28.73
CA SER A 94 29.15 35.06 29.10
C SER A 94 28.86 33.60 28.78
N THR A 95 29.34 33.13 27.62
CA THR A 95 29.13 31.75 27.17
C THR A 95 29.95 30.77 27.99
N GLN A 96 31.19 31.12 28.36
CA GLN A 96 32.04 30.27 29.18
C GLN A 96 31.54 30.14 30.63
N VAL A 97 30.87 31.16 31.16
CA VAL A 97 30.23 31.09 32.48
C VAL A 97 28.90 30.35 32.44
N GLN A 98 28.02 30.68 31.49
CA GLN A 98 26.63 30.20 31.51
C GLN A 98 26.41 28.89 30.76
N CYS A 99 27.24 28.60 29.75
CA CYS A 99 27.11 27.46 28.84
C CYS A 99 28.23 26.42 28.94
N ALA A 100 29.15 26.51 29.92
CA ALA A 100 30.24 25.54 30.14
C ALA A 100 29.81 24.06 30.06
N PRO A 101 28.64 23.64 30.62
CA PRO A 101 28.23 22.24 30.55
C PRO A 101 27.85 21.74 29.14
N TYR A 102 27.58 22.66 28.21
CA TYR A 102 26.97 22.38 26.90
C TYR A 102 27.93 22.58 25.72
N ILE A 103 29.14 23.11 25.95
CA ILE A 103 30.12 23.39 24.90
C ILE A 103 31.45 22.67 25.20
N ASN A 104 32.12 22.22 24.15
CA ASN A 104 33.49 21.70 24.23
C ASN A 104 34.54 22.82 24.07
N GLY A 105 34.17 23.92 23.44
CA GLY A 105 35.05 25.08 23.24
C GLY A 105 34.46 26.12 22.28
N ILE A 106 35.09 27.30 22.25
CA ILE A 106 34.78 28.41 21.36
C ILE A 106 36.02 28.69 20.50
N GLN A 107 35.84 28.80 19.19
CA GLN A 107 36.90 29.08 18.22
C GLN A 107 36.65 30.45 17.58
N GLY A 108 37.71 31.09 17.12
CA GLY A 108 37.64 32.38 16.42
C GLY A 108 38.58 33.46 16.98
N ARG A 109 39.27 33.18 18.10
CA ARG A 109 40.37 33.97 18.65
C ARG A 109 41.69 33.22 18.50
N VAL A 110 42.71 33.86 17.95
CA VAL A 110 44.09 33.38 17.85
C VAL A 110 44.91 34.16 18.87
N ASP A 111 45.29 33.51 19.97
CA ASP A 111 46.15 34.16 20.96
C ASP A 111 47.58 34.37 20.43
N GLU A 112 48.16 35.52 20.74
CA GLU A 112 49.53 35.90 20.32
C GLU A 112 50.59 34.92 20.86
N ASP A 113 50.38 34.37 22.07
CA ASP A 113 51.25 33.36 22.68
C ASP A 113 51.31 32.05 21.86
N ASN A 114 50.24 31.72 21.14
CA ASN A 114 50.20 30.54 20.28
C ASN A 114 51.10 30.70 19.05
N ILE A 115 51.37 31.94 18.60
CA ILE A 115 52.23 32.22 17.45
C ILE A 115 53.69 31.92 17.81
N ALA A 116 54.15 32.36 18.99
CA ALA A 116 55.48 32.07 19.48
C ALA A 116 55.71 30.56 19.64
N GLN A 117 54.78 29.85 20.31
CA GLN A 117 54.85 28.40 20.46
C GLN A 117 54.86 27.65 19.12
N THR A 118 54.07 28.12 18.15
CA THR A 118 54.05 27.53 16.80
C THR A 118 55.38 27.73 16.09
N MET A 119 55.97 28.92 16.22
CA MET A 119 57.28 29.21 15.65
C MET A 119 58.37 28.33 16.28
N ASP A 120 58.41 28.23 17.60
CA ASP A 120 59.38 27.41 18.33
C ASP A 120 59.27 25.94 17.93
N PHE A 121 58.05 25.43 17.75
CA PHE A 121 57.83 24.07 17.28
C PHE A 121 58.33 23.85 15.85
N VAL A 122 58.07 24.80 14.93
CA VAL A 122 58.57 24.71 13.55
C VAL A 122 60.09 24.76 13.53
N GLN A 123 60.72 25.62 14.32
CA GLN A 123 62.18 25.68 14.45
C GLN A 123 62.76 24.37 15.00
N ALA A 124 62.14 23.83 16.04
CA ALA A 124 62.55 22.57 16.65
C ALA A 124 62.37 21.36 15.71
N ASN A 125 61.52 21.46 14.68
CA ASN A 125 61.18 20.32 13.82
C ASN A 125 61.25 20.66 12.33
N LEU A 126 62.05 21.66 11.95
CA LEU A 126 62.06 22.24 10.61
C LEU A 126 62.13 21.23 9.46
N PRO A 127 62.99 20.18 9.50
CA PRO A 127 63.07 19.19 8.41
C PRO A 127 61.73 18.54 8.06
N LEU A 128 60.83 18.37 9.05
CA LEU A 128 59.55 17.71 8.86
C LEU A 128 58.59 18.51 7.95
N PHE A 129 58.77 19.83 7.88
CA PHE A 129 57.94 20.75 7.09
C PHE A 129 58.50 21.06 5.70
N LEU A 130 59.71 20.59 5.38
CA LEU A 130 60.37 20.87 4.10
C LEU A 130 60.03 19.81 3.05
N ASP A 131 59.91 20.26 1.80
CA ASP A 131 59.78 19.43 0.60
C ASP A 131 61.04 19.57 -0.29
N GLU A 132 61.16 18.76 -1.36
CA GLU A 132 62.34 18.78 -2.24
C GLU A 132 62.63 20.15 -2.88
N GLU A 133 61.59 20.89 -3.25
CA GLU A 133 61.75 22.22 -3.85
C GLU A 133 62.25 23.26 -2.83
N ASP A 134 61.95 23.07 -1.55
CA ASP A 134 62.35 24.01 -0.49
C ASP A 134 63.88 24.03 -0.34
N TYR A 135 64.55 22.89 -0.55
CA TYR A 135 66.01 22.81 -0.54
C TYR A 135 66.68 23.64 -1.65
N LYS A 136 66.01 23.86 -2.80
CA LYS A 136 66.51 24.79 -3.84
C LYS A 136 66.47 26.23 -3.32
N THR A 137 65.40 26.60 -2.62
CA THR A 137 65.23 27.92 -2.00
C THR A 137 66.23 28.14 -0.87
N ILE A 138 66.44 27.13 -0.03
CA ILE A 138 67.46 27.15 1.03
C ILE A 138 68.84 27.34 0.41
N ASN A 139 69.18 26.57 -0.62
CA ASN A 139 70.48 26.67 -1.29
C ASN A 139 70.73 28.06 -1.89
N ALA A 140 69.70 28.70 -2.47
CA ALA A 140 69.81 30.08 -2.97
C ALA A 140 70.14 31.09 -1.85
N LYS A 141 69.56 30.90 -0.66
CA LYS A 141 69.80 31.73 0.53
C LYS A 141 71.22 31.59 1.10
N LEU A 142 71.96 30.53 0.76
CA LEU A 142 73.34 30.30 1.24
C LEU A 142 74.39 31.06 0.42
N SER A 143 74.01 31.67 -0.71
CA SER A 143 74.92 32.50 -1.50
C SER A 143 75.38 33.73 -0.71
N ARG A 144 76.62 34.17 -0.93
CA ARG A 144 77.23 35.27 -0.17
C ARG A 144 76.38 36.54 -0.17
N ASP A 145 75.85 36.94 -1.33
CA ASP A 145 75.02 38.13 -1.48
C ASP A 145 73.69 38.01 -0.71
N SER A 146 73.10 36.81 -0.67
CA SER A 146 71.88 36.54 0.09
C SER A 146 72.13 36.56 1.59
N VAL A 147 73.26 36.01 2.04
CA VAL A 147 73.68 36.07 3.46
C VAL A 147 73.91 37.51 3.88
N ALA A 148 74.62 38.31 3.07
CA ALA A 148 74.85 39.74 3.34
C ALA A 148 73.52 40.51 3.45
N ALA A 149 72.58 40.29 2.51
CA ALA A 149 71.26 40.90 2.54
C ALA A 149 70.44 40.49 3.77
N ALA A 150 70.50 39.21 4.16
CA ALA A 150 69.82 38.69 5.35
C ALA A 150 70.38 39.32 6.64
N VAL A 151 71.71 39.37 6.80
CA VAL A 151 72.35 39.99 7.98
C VAL A 151 72.04 41.49 8.04
N GLN A 152 72.05 42.21 6.92
CA GLN A 152 71.67 43.62 6.89
C GLN A 152 70.19 43.84 7.22
N GLY A 153 69.30 42.96 6.75
CA GLY A 153 67.88 42.95 7.12
C GLY A 153 67.68 42.73 8.62
N ASN A 154 68.36 41.73 9.18
CA ASN A 154 68.34 41.42 10.60
C ASN A 154 68.81 42.62 11.45
N TYR A 155 69.88 43.30 11.05
CA TYR A 155 70.35 44.51 11.71
C TYR A 155 69.27 45.61 11.71
N LYS A 156 68.61 45.85 10.58
CA LYS A 156 67.51 46.83 10.50
C LYS A 156 66.33 46.45 11.41
N SER A 157 65.94 45.18 11.44
CA SER A 157 64.84 44.68 12.30
C SER A 157 65.18 44.79 13.79
N LEU A 158 66.43 44.58 14.18
CA LEU A 158 66.87 44.76 15.57
C LEU A 158 66.86 46.23 16.02
N MET A 159 66.98 47.17 15.07
CA MET A 159 66.94 48.61 15.34
C MET A 159 65.52 49.19 15.34
N SER A 160 64.50 48.44 14.90
CA SER A 160 63.11 48.88 14.95
C SER A 160 62.44 48.61 16.31
N PRO A 161 61.29 49.23 16.63
CA PRO A 161 60.56 48.96 17.89
C PRO A 161 60.19 47.47 18.09
N SER A 162 60.03 46.70 17.01
CA SER A 162 59.82 45.24 17.02
C SER A 162 61.11 44.43 17.29
N GLY A 163 62.26 45.08 17.47
CA GLY A 163 63.57 44.48 17.71
C GLY A 163 63.63 43.60 18.95
N ILE A 164 62.84 43.93 19.98
CA ILE A 164 62.76 43.16 21.23
C ILE A 164 62.23 41.75 20.97
N VAL A 165 61.22 41.61 20.11
CA VAL A 165 60.59 40.33 19.75
C VAL A 165 61.39 39.60 18.67
N THR A 166 61.86 40.34 17.65
CA THR A 166 62.60 39.74 16.52
C THR A 166 64.00 39.27 16.88
N ARG A 167 64.58 39.77 17.98
CA ARG A 167 65.91 39.36 18.46
C ARG A 167 66.03 37.85 18.63
N ASP A 168 65.12 37.22 19.35
CA ASP A 168 65.25 35.80 19.65
C ASP A 168 65.09 34.94 18.39
N PHE A 169 64.21 35.35 17.46
CA PHE A 169 64.07 34.70 16.16
C PHE A 169 65.35 34.79 15.30
N ILE A 170 65.97 35.96 15.24
CA ILE A 170 67.20 36.18 14.46
C ILE A 170 68.38 35.36 15.00
N LEU A 171 68.46 35.16 16.33
CA LEU A 171 69.52 34.36 16.96
C LEU A 171 69.40 32.87 16.63
N HIS A 172 68.17 32.36 16.52
CA HIS A 172 67.90 30.96 16.19
C HIS A 172 67.89 30.68 14.69
N ASP A 173 67.52 31.64 13.86
CA ASP A 173 67.37 31.47 12.41
C ASP A 173 67.69 32.76 11.62
N PRO A 174 68.98 33.11 11.49
CA PRO A 174 69.40 34.35 10.83
C PRO A 174 69.11 34.39 9.32
N LEU A 175 68.81 33.24 8.70
CA LEU A 175 68.50 33.14 7.26
C LEU A 175 66.98 33.05 6.99
N GLY A 176 66.17 32.96 8.05
CA GLY A 176 64.72 32.83 7.98
C GLY A 176 64.27 31.54 7.29
N LEU A 177 64.94 30.41 7.55
CA LEU A 177 64.59 29.09 7.00
C LEU A 177 63.24 28.59 7.53
N SER A 178 62.93 28.88 8.79
CA SER A 178 61.72 28.46 9.51
C SER A 178 60.47 29.13 8.98
N LEU A 179 60.60 30.29 8.31
CA LEU A 179 59.51 30.95 7.60
C LEU A 179 58.97 30.09 6.45
N ILE A 180 59.80 29.22 5.86
CA ILE A 180 59.38 28.28 4.82
C ILE A 180 58.40 27.27 5.43
N GLY A 181 58.74 26.69 6.59
CA GLY A 181 57.87 25.77 7.33
C GLY A 181 56.59 26.44 7.85
N LEU A 182 56.71 27.67 8.38
CA LEU A 182 55.56 28.44 8.85
C LEU A 182 54.55 28.74 7.72
N LYS A 183 55.05 29.03 6.51
CA LYS A 183 54.19 29.23 5.34
C LYS A 183 53.40 27.96 4.97
N LYS A 184 53.91 26.77 5.27
CA LYS A 184 53.17 25.51 5.06
C LYS A 184 52.06 25.36 6.09
N LEU A 185 52.28 25.76 7.34
CA LEU A 185 51.24 25.78 8.38
C LEU A 185 50.11 26.77 8.04
N GLN A 186 50.42 27.91 7.42
CA GLN A 186 49.40 28.85 6.93
C GLN A 186 48.47 28.25 5.87
N GLN A 187 48.86 27.16 5.19
CA GLN A 187 47.98 26.48 4.21
C GLN A 187 46.80 25.75 4.85
N LEU A 188 46.80 25.57 6.17
CA LEU A 188 45.66 25.04 6.93
C LEU A 188 44.58 26.09 7.22
N ASN A 189 44.91 27.38 7.11
CA ASN A 189 44.02 28.45 7.52
C ASN A 189 42.85 28.69 6.56
N ILE A 190 41.81 29.28 7.13
CA ILE A 190 40.57 29.71 6.48
C ILE A 190 40.95 30.60 5.28
N GLY A 191 40.41 30.30 4.10
CA GLY A 191 40.88 30.85 2.81
C GLY A 191 40.95 32.38 2.75
N ASP A 192 41.49 32.91 1.65
CA ASP A 192 41.88 34.33 1.41
C ASP A 192 40.78 35.42 1.63
N GLU A 193 39.60 35.04 2.10
CA GLU A 193 38.41 35.88 2.31
C GLU A 193 38.30 36.46 3.73
N PHE A 194 39.16 36.02 4.65
CA PHE A 194 39.16 36.45 6.04
C PHE A 194 40.50 37.07 6.43
N ALA A 195 40.43 38.09 7.27
CA ALA A 195 41.56 38.73 7.91
C ALA A 195 41.55 38.45 9.41
N LEU A 196 42.72 38.51 10.04
CA LEU A 196 42.86 38.50 11.50
C LEU A 196 43.05 39.94 11.97
N GLU A 197 42.17 40.41 12.84
CA GLU A 197 42.23 41.74 13.48
C GLU A 197 41.98 41.56 14.97
N ASN A 198 42.85 42.13 15.82
CA ASN A 198 42.82 41.96 17.28
C ASN A 198 42.74 40.48 17.73
N GLY A 199 43.37 39.58 16.97
CA GLY A 199 43.31 38.14 17.21
C GLY A 199 42.02 37.46 16.76
N TYR A 200 41.00 38.17 16.26
CA TYR A 200 39.75 37.59 15.81
C TYR A 200 39.64 37.44 14.29
N VAL A 201 38.89 36.42 13.85
CA VAL A 201 38.59 36.21 12.43
C VAL A 201 37.50 37.19 11.98
N VAL A 202 37.87 38.12 11.11
CA VAL A 202 36.97 39.11 10.52
C VAL A 202 36.91 38.98 9.01
N THR A 203 35.80 39.40 8.41
CA THR A 203 35.68 39.49 6.95
C THR A 203 36.63 40.56 6.39
N ASN A 204 37.06 40.42 5.13
CA ASN A 204 37.94 41.40 4.48
C ASN A 204 37.35 42.83 4.44
N ASP A 205 36.02 42.97 4.47
CA ASP A 205 35.34 44.26 4.55
C ASP A 205 35.28 44.85 5.98
N LYS A 206 35.81 44.12 6.97
CA LYS A 206 35.87 44.46 8.40
C LYS A 206 34.50 44.71 9.07
N LYS A 207 33.40 44.31 8.44
CA LYS A 207 32.04 44.52 8.98
C LYS A 207 31.55 43.39 9.87
N LYS A 208 32.21 42.24 9.84
CA LYS A 208 31.75 41.03 10.52
C LYS A 208 32.90 40.30 11.19
N LEU A 209 32.60 39.73 12.36
CA LEU A 209 33.47 38.86 13.14
C LEU A 209 32.80 37.49 13.27
N LEU A 210 33.56 36.42 13.04
CA LEU A 210 33.07 35.04 13.12
C LEU A 210 33.66 34.29 14.32
N LEU A 211 32.79 33.67 15.10
CA LEU A 211 33.15 32.67 16.10
C LEU A 211 32.45 31.34 15.79
N PHE A 212 33.06 30.23 16.22
CA PHE A 212 32.48 28.89 16.09
C PHE A 212 32.40 28.22 17.45
N LEU A 213 31.18 27.94 17.90
CA LEU A 213 30.92 27.17 19.11
C LEU A 213 30.89 25.69 18.74
N SER A 214 31.58 24.86 19.52
CA SER A 214 31.48 23.40 19.41
C SER A 214 30.55 22.87 20.50
N PRO A 215 29.31 22.44 20.19
CA PRO A 215 28.42 21.85 21.17
C PRO A 215 28.99 20.54 21.72
N LYS A 216 28.65 20.23 22.98
CA LYS A 216 29.01 18.98 23.64
C LYS A 216 28.11 17.83 23.22
N PHE A 217 26.83 18.13 22.99
CA PHE A 217 25.80 17.15 22.63
C PHE A 217 25.58 17.14 21.13
N ALA A 218 25.27 15.97 20.57
CA ALA A 218 24.94 15.86 19.15
C ALA A 218 23.65 16.62 18.83
N SER A 219 23.49 17.11 17.59
CA SER A 219 22.29 17.86 17.19
C SER A 219 20.96 17.11 17.41
N SER A 220 21.00 15.77 17.45
CA SER A 220 19.85 14.91 17.73
C SER A 220 19.39 14.89 19.20
N GLU A 221 20.23 15.31 20.15
CA GLU A 221 19.94 15.34 21.58
C GLU A 221 19.17 16.62 21.95
N THR A 222 17.96 16.76 21.42
CA THR A 222 17.15 17.99 21.49
C THR A 222 16.79 18.42 22.90
N GLU A 223 16.70 17.51 23.87
CA GLU A 223 16.40 17.84 25.27
C GLU A 223 17.50 18.71 25.89
N GLN A 224 18.76 18.26 25.80
CA GLN A 224 19.91 19.02 26.32
C GLN A 224 20.20 20.26 25.47
N ASN A 225 20.07 20.14 24.14
CA ASN A 225 20.26 21.27 23.24
C ASN A 225 19.19 22.35 23.39
N THR A 226 17.99 22.01 23.87
CA THR A 226 16.95 23.00 24.17
C THR A 226 17.40 23.93 25.29
N LEU A 227 17.93 23.38 26.38
CA LEU A 227 18.46 24.15 27.50
C LEU A 227 19.66 25.00 27.05
N PHE A 228 20.53 24.45 26.21
CA PHE A 228 21.66 25.18 25.64
C PHE A 228 21.21 26.35 24.76
N ALA A 229 20.28 26.12 23.83
CA ALA A 229 19.78 27.13 22.92
C ALA A 229 19.10 28.29 23.66
N GLU A 230 18.31 28.01 24.70
CA GLU A 230 17.66 29.04 25.52
C GLU A 230 18.67 29.95 26.22
N LYS A 231 19.73 29.37 26.79
CA LYS A 231 20.83 30.15 27.38
C LYS A 231 21.57 30.98 26.33
N LEU A 232 21.86 30.40 25.17
CA LEU A 232 22.58 31.07 24.10
C LEU A 232 21.78 32.28 23.57
N TYR A 233 20.47 32.12 23.33
CA TYR A 233 19.61 33.24 22.93
C TYR A 233 19.46 34.30 24.01
N ALA A 234 19.43 33.92 25.30
CA ALA A 234 19.44 34.90 26.39
C ALA A 234 20.72 35.75 26.40
N ILE A 235 21.89 35.14 26.15
CA ILE A 235 23.16 35.85 26.01
C ILE A 235 23.09 36.81 24.81
N ARG A 236 22.63 36.34 23.64
CA ARG A 236 22.44 37.18 22.45
C ARG A 236 21.59 38.40 22.74
N ASP A 237 20.42 38.20 23.34
CA ASP A 237 19.45 39.26 23.54
C ASP A 237 19.96 40.29 24.55
N HIS A 238 20.68 39.85 25.58
CA HIS A 238 21.35 40.72 26.53
C HIS A 238 22.46 41.56 25.85
N LEU A 239 23.37 40.92 25.09
CA LEU A 239 24.48 41.60 24.43
C LEU A 239 24.02 42.49 23.27
N ASN A 240 23.02 42.07 22.48
CA ASN A 240 22.43 42.91 21.43
C ASN A 240 21.76 44.16 22.01
N ALA A 241 21.23 44.09 23.24
CA ALA A 241 20.71 45.26 23.94
C ALA A 241 21.84 46.16 24.47
N GLN A 242 22.91 45.57 25.02
CA GLN A 242 24.08 46.30 25.53
C GLN A 242 24.84 47.05 24.43
N PHE A 243 25.03 46.41 23.26
CA PHE A 243 25.76 46.95 22.11
C PHE A 243 24.83 47.57 21.04
N LYS A 244 23.62 47.98 21.43
CA LYS A 244 22.61 48.53 20.51
C LYS A 244 23.18 49.72 19.71
N GLY A 245 23.07 49.64 18.38
CA GLY A 245 23.60 50.67 17.48
C GLY A 245 25.09 50.58 17.22
N LYS A 246 25.78 49.59 17.79
CA LYS A 246 27.20 49.26 17.54
C LYS A 246 27.37 47.88 16.91
N ALA A 247 26.91 46.83 17.59
CA ALA A 247 27.10 45.46 17.15
C ALA A 247 25.89 44.58 17.50
N GLN A 248 25.66 43.55 16.70
CA GLN A 248 24.63 42.54 16.94
C GLN A 248 25.14 41.17 16.52
N ALA A 249 24.67 40.11 17.17
CA ALA A 249 25.01 38.73 16.81
C ALA A 249 23.81 37.92 16.33
N ASN A 250 24.09 37.04 15.37
CA ASN A 250 23.19 36.02 14.86
C ASN A 250 23.85 34.63 14.98
N TYR A 251 23.04 33.59 15.18
CA TYR A 251 23.52 32.21 15.34
C TYR A 251 22.95 31.30 14.26
N PHE A 252 23.79 30.44 13.71
CA PHE A 252 23.40 29.41 12.75
C PHE A 252 24.07 28.08 13.07
N GLY A 253 23.30 26.99 13.13
CA GLY A 253 23.84 25.66 13.41
C GLY A 253 22.76 24.57 13.41
N SER A 254 23.18 23.33 13.15
CA SER A 254 22.30 22.15 13.08
C SER A 254 21.56 21.87 14.40
N ALA A 255 22.24 22.04 15.54
CA ALA A 255 21.64 21.85 16.86
C ALA A 255 20.47 22.82 17.12
N LEU A 256 20.62 24.10 16.72
CA LEU A 256 19.56 25.10 16.88
C LEU A 256 18.36 24.82 15.96
N ILE A 257 18.63 24.37 14.73
CA ILE A 257 17.57 23.93 13.80
C ILE A 257 16.83 22.72 14.37
N ALA A 258 17.53 21.72 14.90
CA ALA A 258 16.92 20.52 15.48
C ALA A 258 16.01 20.87 16.67
N VAL A 259 16.45 21.76 17.57
CA VAL A 259 15.64 22.27 18.69
C VAL A 259 14.39 23.00 18.20
N ALA A 260 14.53 23.87 17.18
CA ALA A 260 13.40 24.58 16.60
C ALA A 260 12.37 23.62 15.99
N ASN A 261 12.82 22.57 15.29
CA ASN A 261 11.96 21.52 14.77
C ASN A 261 11.21 20.79 15.89
N ALA A 262 11.93 20.31 16.91
CA ALA A 262 11.32 19.58 18.03
C ALA A 262 10.28 20.42 18.79
N LYS A 263 10.61 21.68 19.11
CA LYS A 263 9.68 22.62 19.76
C LYS A 263 8.45 22.88 18.90
N GLN A 264 8.64 23.11 17.60
CA GLN A 264 7.52 23.39 16.70
C GLN A 264 6.62 22.16 16.50
N ILE A 265 7.18 20.96 16.32
CA ILE A 265 6.42 19.70 16.23
C ILE A 265 5.58 19.50 17.50
N LYS A 266 6.18 19.63 18.69
CA LYS A 266 5.48 19.46 19.97
C LYS A 266 4.32 20.44 20.11
N SER A 267 4.57 21.72 19.82
CA SER A 267 3.54 22.77 19.86
C SER A 267 2.42 22.49 18.86
N ASP A 268 2.76 22.17 17.62
CA ASP A 268 1.78 21.88 16.55
C ASP A 268 0.94 20.66 16.90
N ILE A 269 1.51 19.58 17.43
CA ILE A 269 0.77 18.39 17.86
C ILE A 269 -0.21 18.75 18.98
N ILE A 270 0.22 19.46 20.02
CA ILE A 270 -0.65 19.81 21.16
C ILE A 270 -1.80 20.70 20.69
N TRP A 271 -1.51 21.74 19.90
CA TRP A 271 -2.53 22.65 19.39
C TRP A 271 -3.49 21.98 18.41
N SER A 272 -2.97 21.30 17.38
CA SER A 272 -3.80 20.62 16.38
C SER A 272 -4.67 19.53 17.01
N THR A 273 -4.13 18.72 17.92
CA THR A 273 -4.89 17.69 18.63
C THR A 273 -5.98 18.32 19.50
N SER A 274 -5.68 19.40 20.23
CA SER A 274 -6.68 20.07 21.07
C SER A 274 -7.83 20.67 20.25
N ILE A 275 -7.51 21.28 19.10
CA ILE A 275 -8.50 21.81 18.15
C ILE A 275 -9.34 20.67 17.58
N ALA A 276 -8.70 19.60 17.11
CA ALA A 276 -9.37 18.42 16.58
C ALA A 276 -10.30 17.78 17.61
N MET A 277 -9.83 17.55 18.85
CA MET A 277 -10.64 16.96 19.92
C MET A 277 -11.83 17.84 20.29
N THR A 278 -11.64 19.17 20.33
CA THR A 278 -12.74 20.10 20.62
C THR A 278 -13.77 20.11 19.49
N ALA A 279 -13.33 20.20 18.24
CA ALA A 279 -14.21 20.15 17.08
C ALA A 279 -14.96 18.81 17.00
N LEU A 280 -14.27 17.70 17.27
CA LEU A 280 -14.83 16.36 17.30
C LEU A 280 -15.87 16.20 18.43
N MET A 281 -15.56 16.71 19.63
CA MET A 281 -16.50 16.75 20.75
C MET A 281 -17.77 17.51 20.36
N LEU A 282 -17.62 18.73 19.81
CA LEU A 282 -18.75 19.57 19.41
C LEU A 282 -19.62 18.90 18.34
N ILE A 283 -19.04 18.35 17.27
CA ILE A 283 -19.83 17.74 16.21
C ILE A 283 -20.58 16.48 16.69
N LEU A 284 -19.97 15.68 17.56
CA LEU A 284 -20.62 14.50 18.13
C LEU A 284 -21.73 14.90 19.12
N ILE A 285 -21.54 15.96 19.91
CA ILE A 285 -22.60 16.54 20.76
C ILE A 285 -23.77 16.99 19.89
N LEU A 286 -23.51 17.71 18.80
CA LEU A 286 -24.56 18.19 17.88
C LEU A 286 -25.30 17.03 17.19
N PHE A 287 -24.58 15.98 16.77
CA PHE A 287 -25.18 14.84 16.07
C PHE A 287 -26.02 13.95 17.00
N TYR A 288 -25.50 13.64 18.19
CA TYR A 288 -26.18 12.76 19.16
C TYR A 288 -27.06 13.51 20.17
N ARG A 289 -26.99 14.85 20.18
CA ARG A 289 -27.74 15.76 21.06
C ARG A 289 -27.59 15.46 22.55
N ARG A 290 -26.45 14.87 22.96
CA ARG A 290 -26.14 14.55 24.36
C ARG A 290 -24.64 14.62 24.62
N ILE A 291 -24.25 15.31 25.69
CA ILE A 291 -22.85 15.51 26.07
C ILE A 291 -22.12 14.23 26.50
N PHE A 292 -22.84 13.25 27.04
CA PHE A 292 -22.25 11.99 27.51
C PHE A 292 -21.91 11.00 26.40
N ILE A 293 -22.56 11.08 25.24
CA ILE A 293 -22.34 10.12 24.14
C ILE A 293 -20.92 10.21 23.56
N PRO A 294 -20.38 11.41 23.25
CA PRO A 294 -18.98 11.55 22.89
C PRO A 294 -18.03 10.91 23.90
N LEU A 295 -18.23 11.09 25.21
CA LEU A 295 -17.36 10.50 26.24
C LEU A 295 -17.35 8.96 26.14
N ILE A 296 -18.49 8.33 25.88
CA ILE A 296 -18.58 6.88 25.63
C ILE A 296 -17.79 6.47 24.39
N ILE A 297 -17.84 7.29 23.33
CA ILE A 297 -17.13 7.03 22.06
C ILE A 297 -15.61 7.06 22.25
N PHE A 298 -15.09 8.02 23.03
CA PHE A 298 -13.65 8.19 23.30
C PHE A 298 -13.06 7.13 24.25
N LEU A 299 -13.88 6.58 25.15
CA LEU A 299 -13.40 5.70 26.21
C LEU A 299 -12.66 4.44 25.68
N PRO A 300 -13.15 3.69 24.68
CA PRO A 300 -12.41 2.59 24.06
C PRO A 300 -11.06 2.98 23.47
N THR A 301 -11.00 4.15 22.83
CA THR A 301 -9.77 4.67 22.22
C THR A 301 -8.73 5.00 23.27
N LEU A 302 -9.13 5.61 24.39
CA LEU A 302 -8.24 5.93 25.49
C LEU A 302 -7.64 4.66 26.13
N PHE A 303 -8.47 3.63 26.34
CA PHE A 303 -7.99 2.32 26.81
C PHE A 303 -7.06 1.64 25.81
N GLY A 304 -7.36 1.73 24.51
CA GLY A 304 -6.49 1.20 23.46
C GLY A 304 -5.14 1.92 23.37
N ALA A 305 -5.14 3.24 23.53
CA ALA A 305 -3.91 4.04 23.58
C ALA A 305 -3.05 3.65 24.79
N LEU A 306 -3.67 3.54 25.97
CA LEU A 306 -2.99 3.13 27.19
C LEU A 306 -2.41 1.71 27.06
N PHE A 307 -3.18 0.77 26.49
CA PHE A 307 -2.71 -0.58 26.18
C PHE A 307 -1.50 -0.57 25.25
N SER A 308 -1.53 0.29 24.22
CA SER A 308 -0.45 0.39 23.23
C SER A 308 0.85 0.94 23.81
N VAL A 309 0.75 1.96 24.66
CA VAL A 309 1.91 2.50 25.39
C VAL A 309 2.46 1.46 26.36
N ALA A 310 1.60 0.76 27.11
CA ALA A 310 2.02 -0.31 28.01
C ALA A 310 2.72 -1.46 27.26
N LEU A 311 2.21 -1.84 26.09
CA LEU A 311 2.82 -2.87 25.24
C LEU A 311 4.21 -2.43 24.74
N LEU A 312 4.35 -1.19 24.27
CA LEU A 312 5.65 -0.66 23.84
C LEU A 312 6.67 -0.58 24.97
N TYR A 313 6.23 -0.24 26.18
CA TYR A 313 7.10 -0.31 27.35
C TYR A 313 7.64 -1.75 27.56
N VAL A 314 6.78 -2.77 27.46
CA VAL A 314 7.19 -4.17 27.61
C VAL A 314 8.13 -4.62 26.48
N LEU A 315 7.94 -4.15 25.25
CA LEU A 315 8.71 -4.58 24.09
C LEU A 315 10.05 -3.86 23.92
N LYS A 316 10.10 -2.54 24.14
CA LYS A 316 11.28 -1.69 23.85
C LYS A 316 11.70 -0.77 25.00
N GLY A 317 10.82 -0.44 25.92
CA GLY A 317 11.10 0.49 27.04
C GLY A 317 11.17 1.98 26.68
N THR A 318 11.45 2.31 25.41
CA THR A 318 11.43 3.69 24.87
C THR A 318 10.49 3.81 23.68
N ILE A 319 9.90 4.99 23.47
CA ILE A 319 9.08 5.32 22.29
C ILE A 319 9.53 6.65 21.67
N SER A 320 9.54 6.76 20.35
CA SER A 320 9.71 8.05 19.68
C SER A 320 8.53 9.01 19.95
N ALA A 321 8.84 10.25 20.33
CA ALA A 321 7.84 11.29 20.54
C ALA A 321 7.04 11.62 19.26
N ILE A 322 7.67 11.48 18.09
CA ILE A 322 7.04 11.69 16.77
C ILE A 322 5.95 10.64 16.53
N SER A 323 6.21 9.39 16.92
CA SER A 323 5.23 8.29 16.80
C SER A 323 4.00 8.52 17.67
N LEU A 324 4.16 9.10 18.85
CA LEU A 324 3.04 9.52 19.70
C LEU A 324 2.25 10.70 19.09
N GLY A 325 2.96 11.62 18.43
CA GLY A 325 2.38 12.74 17.68
C GLY A 325 1.47 12.30 16.54
N ILE A 326 1.94 11.37 15.71
CA ILE A 326 1.11 10.72 14.69
C ILE A 326 -0.01 9.89 15.36
N GLY A 327 0.22 9.40 16.58
CA GLY A 327 -0.79 8.75 17.41
C GLY A 327 -2.04 9.59 17.66
N SER A 328 -1.98 10.92 17.63
CA SER A 328 -3.18 11.75 17.76
C SER A 328 -4.10 11.66 16.53
N ILE A 329 -3.54 11.42 15.34
CA ILE A 329 -4.29 11.12 14.12
C ILE A 329 -5.04 9.79 14.28
N LEU A 330 -4.37 8.77 14.83
CA LEU A 330 -4.95 7.45 15.04
C LEU A 330 -6.14 7.47 16.01
N ILE A 331 -6.20 8.44 16.92
CA ILE A 331 -7.37 8.63 17.79
C ILE A 331 -8.61 8.92 16.94
N GLY A 332 -8.49 9.77 15.91
CA GLY A 332 -9.58 10.04 14.96
C GLY A 332 -10.11 8.77 14.28
N ILE A 333 -9.20 7.89 13.84
CA ILE A 333 -9.51 6.62 13.16
C ILE A 333 -10.14 5.61 14.12
N THR A 334 -9.54 5.42 15.29
CA THR A 334 -9.99 4.37 16.22
C THR A 334 -11.33 4.69 16.90
N ILE A 335 -11.69 5.97 16.97
CA ILE A 335 -13.02 6.43 17.38
C ILE A 335 -14.11 5.90 16.43
N ASP A 336 -13.78 5.68 15.17
CA ASP A 336 -14.72 5.23 14.15
C ASP A 336 -15.33 3.88 14.51
N TYR A 337 -14.57 2.99 15.17
CA TYR A 337 -15.09 1.70 15.66
C TYR A 337 -16.26 1.89 16.64
N SER A 338 -16.15 2.85 17.56
CA SER A 338 -17.24 3.21 18.47
C SER A 338 -18.41 3.84 17.72
N LEU A 339 -18.15 4.66 16.70
CA LEU A 339 -19.19 5.28 15.87
C LEU A 339 -19.96 4.26 15.03
N HIS A 340 -19.28 3.25 14.49
CA HIS A 340 -19.87 2.12 13.78
C HIS A 340 -20.85 1.36 14.66
N ILE A 341 -20.43 0.97 15.87
CA ILE A 341 -21.33 0.28 16.81
C ILE A 341 -22.50 1.18 17.19
N LEU A 342 -22.24 2.43 17.54
CA LEU A 342 -23.26 3.34 18.05
C LEU A 342 -24.31 3.71 16.98
N THR A 343 -23.89 3.93 15.74
CA THR A 343 -24.80 4.22 14.62
C THR A 343 -25.71 3.04 14.33
N HIS A 344 -25.17 1.81 14.36
CA HIS A 344 -25.98 0.61 14.19
C HIS A 344 -26.91 0.37 15.39
N TYR A 345 -26.44 0.59 16.62
CA TYR A 345 -27.25 0.38 17.82
C TYR A 345 -28.38 1.42 17.95
N LYS A 346 -28.15 2.64 17.45
CA LYS A 346 -29.18 3.69 17.36
C LYS A 346 -30.33 3.29 16.43
N HIS A 347 -30.05 2.58 15.34
CA HIS A 347 -31.05 2.18 14.34
C HIS A 347 -31.67 0.80 14.63
N ASN A 348 -30.89 -0.12 15.20
CA ASN A 348 -31.32 -1.47 15.56
C ASN A 348 -31.19 -1.64 17.09
N SER A 349 -32.32 -1.62 17.80
CA SER A 349 -32.35 -1.68 19.27
C SER A 349 -32.00 -3.05 19.86
N ASP A 350 -31.91 -4.11 19.05
CA ASP A 350 -31.53 -5.45 19.49
C ASP A 350 -30.01 -5.65 19.51
N VAL A 351 -29.48 -5.89 20.72
CA VAL A 351 -28.05 -6.10 20.96
C VAL A 351 -27.53 -7.36 20.26
N LYS A 352 -28.34 -8.42 20.16
CA LYS A 352 -27.90 -9.66 19.51
C LYS A 352 -27.68 -9.44 18.02
N THR A 353 -28.60 -8.74 17.36
CA THR A 353 -28.48 -8.31 15.96
C THR A 353 -27.31 -7.34 15.77
N LEU A 354 -27.11 -6.39 16.69
CA LEU A 354 -25.95 -5.48 16.66
C LEU A 354 -24.61 -6.24 16.60
N TYR A 355 -24.38 -7.19 17.52
CA TYR A 355 -23.14 -7.97 17.51
C TYR A 355 -23.01 -8.82 16.25
N LYS A 356 -24.11 -9.39 15.75
CA LYS A 356 -24.11 -10.18 14.52
C LYS A 356 -23.66 -9.34 13.32
N ASP A 357 -24.19 -8.12 13.21
CA ASP A 357 -23.94 -7.22 12.08
C ASP A 357 -22.54 -6.59 12.13
N ILE A 358 -22.07 -6.15 13.30
CA ILE A 358 -20.89 -5.27 13.39
C ILE A 358 -19.62 -5.95 13.84
N THR A 359 -19.68 -7.08 14.54
CA THR A 359 -18.45 -7.72 15.06
C THR A 359 -17.49 -8.10 13.93
N MET A 360 -17.98 -8.75 12.86
CA MET A 360 -17.12 -9.22 11.79
C MET A 360 -16.53 -8.08 10.95
N PRO A 361 -17.32 -7.10 10.46
CA PRO A 361 -16.77 -5.96 9.71
C PRO A 361 -15.75 -5.16 10.53
N LEU A 362 -16.02 -4.94 11.81
CA LEU A 362 -15.17 -4.13 12.69
C LEU A 362 -13.85 -4.82 13.04
N ILE A 363 -13.85 -6.12 13.35
CA ILE A 363 -12.62 -6.88 13.57
C ILE A 363 -11.81 -7.03 12.27
N MET A 364 -12.50 -7.21 11.13
CA MET A 364 -11.83 -7.28 9.84
C MET A 364 -11.12 -5.97 9.51
N SER A 365 -11.84 -4.85 9.66
CA SER A 365 -11.33 -3.49 9.46
C SER A 365 -10.13 -3.18 10.37
N SER A 366 -10.24 -3.45 11.67
CA SER A 366 -9.12 -3.21 12.59
C SER A 366 -7.94 -4.12 12.31
N SER A 367 -8.16 -5.36 11.88
CA SER A 367 -7.08 -6.28 11.50
C SER A 367 -6.38 -5.84 10.22
N THR A 368 -7.10 -5.37 9.19
CA THR A 368 -6.49 -4.85 7.95
C THR A 368 -5.64 -3.62 8.23
N THR A 369 -6.15 -2.69 9.04
CA THR A 369 -5.42 -1.47 9.40
C THR A 369 -4.21 -1.79 10.29
N ALA A 370 -4.37 -2.67 11.28
CA ALA A 370 -3.26 -3.08 12.13
C ALA A 370 -2.14 -3.76 11.34
N ILE A 371 -2.47 -4.68 10.44
CA ILE A 371 -1.47 -5.38 9.61
C ILE A 371 -0.78 -4.44 8.63
N ALA A 372 -1.50 -3.46 8.07
CA ALA A 372 -0.91 -2.42 7.22
C ALA A 372 0.17 -1.62 7.99
N PHE A 373 -0.08 -1.28 9.26
CA PHE A 373 0.91 -0.62 10.12
C PHE A 373 2.04 -1.55 10.58
N LEU A 374 1.76 -2.83 10.86
CA LEU A 374 2.81 -3.81 11.19
C LEU A 374 3.80 -4.02 10.05
N CYS A 375 3.43 -3.74 8.79
CA CYS A 375 4.38 -3.77 7.69
C CYS A 375 5.54 -2.77 7.89
N LEU A 376 5.35 -1.68 8.66
CA LEU A 376 6.42 -0.73 9.00
C LEU A 376 7.57 -1.40 9.78
N LEU A 377 7.33 -2.56 10.39
CA LEU A 377 8.38 -3.38 11.03
C LEU A 377 9.48 -3.81 10.05
N PHE A 378 9.17 -3.89 8.75
CA PHE A 378 10.15 -4.23 7.71
C PHE A 378 11.02 -3.04 7.29
N VAL A 379 10.69 -1.83 7.74
CA VAL A 379 11.54 -0.65 7.49
C VAL A 379 12.65 -0.62 8.54
N HIS A 380 13.88 -0.35 8.12
CA HIS A 380 15.07 -0.31 8.98
C HIS A 380 15.16 0.96 9.82
N SER A 381 14.05 1.42 10.40
CA SER A 381 13.90 2.71 11.07
C SER A 381 13.17 2.54 12.41
N ASP A 382 13.86 2.79 13.52
CA ASP A 382 13.31 2.55 14.87
C ASP A 382 12.02 3.32 15.13
N ALA A 383 11.97 4.59 14.72
CA ALA A 383 10.80 5.44 14.94
C ALA A 383 9.57 4.93 14.14
N LEU A 384 9.77 4.43 12.92
CA LEU A 384 8.70 3.86 12.10
C LEU A 384 8.23 2.51 12.62
N GLN A 385 9.14 1.69 13.16
CA GLN A 385 8.78 0.45 13.83
C GLN A 385 7.96 0.72 15.09
N ASP A 386 8.35 1.70 15.90
CA ASP A 386 7.59 2.14 17.09
C ASP A 386 6.19 2.60 16.70
N LEU A 387 6.09 3.38 15.62
CA LEU A 387 4.81 3.81 15.06
C LEU A 387 3.97 2.62 14.59
N GLY A 388 4.57 1.66 13.89
CA GLY A 388 3.88 0.46 13.40
C GLY A 388 3.29 -0.38 14.53
N ILE A 389 4.06 -0.63 15.60
CA ILE A 389 3.59 -1.36 16.78
C ILE A 389 2.50 -0.57 17.49
N PHE A 390 2.74 0.72 17.77
CA PHE A 390 1.76 1.58 18.43
C PHE A 390 0.42 1.59 17.68
N ALA A 391 0.49 1.80 16.36
CA ALA A 391 -0.68 1.92 15.50
C ALA A 391 -1.45 0.60 15.35
N ALA A 392 -0.73 -0.52 15.27
CA ALA A 392 -1.36 -1.84 15.21
C ALA A 392 -2.03 -2.22 16.53
N SER A 393 -1.38 -1.97 17.67
CA SER A 393 -1.95 -2.29 18.97
C SER A 393 -3.12 -1.39 19.32
N ILE A 394 -3.08 -0.09 19.00
CA ILE A 394 -4.16 0.84 19.34
C ILE A 394 -5.40 0.51 18.52
N THR A 395 -5.25 0.26 17.22
CA THR A 395 -6.37 -0.08 16.34
C THR A 395 -7.07 -1.37 16.75
N LEU A 396 -6.30 -2.44 16.98
CA LEU A 396 -6.88 -3.72 17.38
C LEU A 396 -7.52 -3.68 18.77
N SER A 397 -6.83 -3.08 19.76
CA SER A 397 -7.35 -2.99 21.12
C SER A 397 -8.55 -2.06 21.23
N SER A 398 -8.55 -0.90 20.56
CA SER A 398 -9.71 -0.01 20.51
C SER A 398 -10.92 -0.69 19.89
N ALA A 399 -10.76 -1.45 18.81
CA ALA A 399 -11.85 -2.23 18.22
C ALA A 399 -12.47 -3.23 19.21
N VAL A 400 -11.63 -3.97 19.95
CA VAL A 400 -12.08 -4.91 20.99
C VAL A 400 -12.77 -4.16 22.13
N PHE A 401 -12.18 -3.08 22.65
CA PHE A 401 -12.78 -2.27 23.71
C PHE A 401 -14.07 -1.60 23.26
N SER A 402 -14.22 -1.21 22.00
CA SER A 402 -15.46 -0.64 21.47
C SER A 402 -16.59 -1.68 21.48
N LEU A 403 -16.30 -2.92 21.07
CA LEU A 403 -17.26 -4.04 21.15
C LEU A 403 -17.65 -4.38 22.60
N VAL A 404 -16.76 -4.15 23.57
CA VAL A 404 -17.03 -4.43 24.98
C VAL A 404 -17.71 -3.26 25.68
N PHE A 405 -17.25 -2.02 25.53
CA PHE A 405 -17.75 -0.88 26.31
C PHE A 405 -19.01 -0.24 25.74
N VAL A 406 -19.05 0.01 24.41
CA VAL A 406 -20.13 0.82 23.81
C VAL A 406 -21.51 0.21 24.03
N PRO A 407 -21.75 -1.11 23.80
CA PRO A 407 -23.07 -1.70 24.00
C PRO A 407 -23.57 -1.72 25.45
N HIS A 408 -22.68 -1.58 26.45
CA HIS A 408 -23.08 -1.53 27.86
C HIS A 408 -23.35 -0.10 28.34
N LEU A 409 -22.57 0.86 27.85
CA LEU A 409 -22.63 2.25 28.29
C LEU A 409 -23.68 3.07 27.52
N TYR A 410 -23.99 2.67 26.29
CA TYR A 410 -25.05 3.27 25.49
C TYR A 410 -26.30 2.40 25.49
N ARG A 411 -27.47 3.01 25.67
CA ARG A 411 -28.77 2.36 25.47
C ARG A 411 -29.64 3.23 24.56
N PRO A 412 -30.07 2.74 23.40
CA PRO A 412 -30.96 3.49 22.52
C PRO A 412 -32.33 3.67 23.21
N LYS A 413 -32.98 4.83 22.98
CA LYS A 413 -34.37 5.02 23.41
C LYS A 413 -35.29 4.18 22.50
N GLN A 414 -36.22 3.45 23.09
CA GLN A 414 -37.36 2.85 22.39
C GLN A 414 -38.42 3.93 22.06
N ASP A 415 -38.09 4.90 21.22
CA ASP A 415 -39.11 5.85 20.73
C ASP A 415 -39.66 5.38 19.37
N ASN A 416 -40.97 5.10 19.31
CA ASN A 416 -41.75 4.71 18.12
C ASN A 416 -41.96 5.85 17.10
N PHE A 417 -41.29 7.00 17.25
CA PHE A 417 -41.39 8.08 16.28
C PHE A 417 -40.40 7.85 15.14
N GLY A 418 -40.93 7.79 13.91
CA GLY A 418 -40.16 7.69 12.68
C GLY A 418 -38.96 8.63 12.74
N HIS A 419 -37.75 8.06 12.66
CA HIS A 419 -36.49 8.78 12.85
C HIS A 419 -36.53 10.11 12.09
N GLN A 420 -36.50 11.25 12.79
CA GLN A 420 -36.28 12.53 12.16
C GLN A 420 -34.88 12.50 11.53
N ARG A 421 -34.83 12.27 10.20
CA ARG A 421 -33.58 12.14 9.44
C ARG A 421 -32.79 13.44 9.56
N ASN A 422 -31.63 13.37 10.21
CA ASN A 422 -30.66 14.47 10.21
C ASN A 422 -30.13 14.68 8.77
N TRP A 423 -29.43 15.79 8.53
CA TRP A 423 -28.86 16.07 7.21
C TRP A 423 -27.88 14.98 6.73
N ILE A 424 -27.13 14.37 7.65
CA ILE A 424 -26.24 13.22 7.37
C ILE A 424 -27.06 12.02 6.89
N ASP A 425 -28.17 11.69 7.57
CA ASP A 425 -29.03 10.56 7.19
C ASP A 425 -29.68 10.79 5.82
N ARG A 426 -30.03 12.04 5.50
CA ARG A 426 -30.54 12.41 4.16
C ARG A 426 -29.47 12.23 3.08
N PHE A 427 -28.24 12.66 3.35
CA PHE A 427 -27.14 12.49 2.42
C PHE A 427 -26.75 11.02 2.24
N ALA A 428 -26.67 10.24 3.31
CA ALA A 428 -26.41 8.80 3.28
C ALA A 428 -27.47 8.00 2.50
N GLY A 429 -28.73 8.42 2.61
CA GLY A 429 -29.86 7.85 1.88
C GLY A 429 -29.88 8.16 0.37
N PHE A 430 -29.03 9.08 -0.11
CA PHE A 430 -28.96 9.41 -1.53
C PHE A 430 -28.42 8.23 -2.36
N SER A 431 -29.05 7.95 -3.48
CA SER A 431 -28.66 6.84 -4.36
C SER A 431 -27.51 7.22 -5.31
N PHE A 432 -26.32 7.50 -4.77
CA PHE A 432 -25.13 7.91 -5.52
C PHE A 432 -24.86 7.04 -6.77
N HIS A 433 -24.95 5.72 -6.62
CA HIS A 433 -24.73 4.74 -7.69
C HIS A 433 -25.81 4.72 -8.80
N LYS A 434 -26.90 5.49 -8.67
CA LYS A 434 -27.95 5.60 -9.71
C LYS A 434 -27.84 6.90 -10.51
N ASN A 435 -27.11 7.90 -10.02
CA ASN A 435 -27.00 9.20 -10.69
C ASN A 435 -25.96 9.16 -11.81
N LYS A 436 -26.41 9.15 -13.07
CA LYS A 436 -25.55 9.06 -14.26
C LYS A 436 -24.59 10.24 -14.41
N TRP A 437 -25.00 11.45 -14.02
CA TRP A 437 -24.16 12.65 -14.08
C TRP A 437 -23.00 12.57 -13.09
N LEU A 438 -23.29 12.11 -11.86
CA LEU A 438 -22.28 11.90 -10.84
C LEU A 438 -21.27 10.82 -11.27
N ILE A 439 -21.76 9.69 -11.79
CA ILE A 439 -20.90 8.61 -12.31
C ILE A 439 -20.04 9.12 -13.46
N GLY A 440 -20.61 9.85 -14.43
CA GLY A 440 -19.89 10.41 -15.57
C GLY A 440 -18.82 11.42 -15.15
N GLY A 441 -19.14 12.32 -14.22
CA GLY A 441 -18.19 13.29 -13.68
C GLY A 441 -17.03 12.62 -12.94
N CYS A 442 -17.32 11.67 -12.06
CA CYS A 442 -16.27 10.91 -11.36
C CYS A 442 -15.42 10.07 -12.31
N LEU A 443 -16.01 9.48 -13.36
CA LEU A 443 -15.27 8.74 -14.38
C LEU A 443 -14.34 9.67 -15.16
N ALA A 444 -14.79 10.88 -15.51
CA ALA A 444 -13.95 11.88 -16.17
C ALA A 444 -12.75 12.29 -15.28
N VAL A 445 -12.99 12.48 -13.97
CA VAL A 445 -11.91 12.76 -13.00
C VAL A 445 -10.92 11.60 -12.91
N ILE A 446 -11.40 10.35 -12.82
CA ILE A 446 -10.54 9.16 -12.79
C ILE A 446 -9.68 9.08 -14.07
N VAL A 447 -10.29 9.32 -15.23
CA VAL A 447 -9.56 9.31 -16.52
C VAL A 447 -8.52 10.43 -16.54
N ALA A 448 -8.85 11.65 -16.11
CA ALA A 448 -7.90 12.74 -16.02
C ALA A 448 -6.71 12.40 -15.08
N CYS A 449 -7.01 11.83 -13.91
CA CYS A 449 -6.01 11.37 -12.95
C CYS A 449 -5.09 10.28 -13.52
N PHE A 450 -5.61 9.41 -14.40
CA PHE A 450 -4.83 8.37 -15.06
C PHE A 450 -3.77 8.93 -16.03
N PHE A 451 -3.93 10.17 -16.52
CA PHE A 451 -2.93 10.85 -17.35
C PHE A 451 -1.95 11.73 -16.55
N THR A 452 -2.14 11.86 -15.23
CA THR A 452 -1.32 12.74 -14.38
C THR A 452 -0.65 12.02 -13.22
N TYR A 453 -1.02 10.77 -12.90
CA TYR A 453 -0.44 10.04 -11.77
C TYR A 453 1.07 9.79 -11.90
N ASP A 454 1.59 9.71 -13.12
CA ASP A 454 3.01 9.49 -13.44
C ASP A 454 3.84 10.77 -13.28
N LYS A 455 3.19 11.95 -13.24
CA LYS A 455 3.85 13.25 -13.04
C LYS A 455 4.22 13.52 -11.59
N VAL A 456 3.79 12.69 -10.64
CA VAL A 456 4.10 12.89 -9.23
C VAL A 456 5.59 12.67 -8.97
N SER A 457 6.26 13.71 -8.50
CA SER A 457 7.69 13.67 -8.15
C SER A 457 7.90 13.35 -6.65
N PHE A 458 9.11 12.93 -6.30
CA PHE A 458 9.53 12.71 -4.91
C PHE A 458 10.54 13.79 -4.52
N ASN A 459 10.27 14.49 -3.42
CA ASN A 459 11.19 15.49 -2.88
C ASN A 459 12.38 14.77 -2.20
N ASN A 460 13.56 14.87 -2.82
CA ASN A 460 14.80 14.27 -2.34
C ASN A 460 15.60 15.19 -1.40
N ASP A 461 15.05 16.34 -0.99
CA ASP A 461 15.72 17.31 -0.14
C ASP A 461 15.06 17.37 1.24
N LEU A 462 15.72 16.76 2.24
CA LEU A 462 15.25 16.75 3.62
C LEU A 462 15.25 18.16 4.24
N SER A 463 16.11 19.07 3.76
CA SER A 463 16.25 20.40 4.35
C SER A 463 14.97 21.24 4.18
N GLN A 464 14.23 21.03 3.09
CA GLN A 464 12.96 21.70 2.82
C GLN A 464 11.81 21.25 3.74
N LEU A 465 11.98 20.10 4.42
CA LEU A 465 11.00 19.58 5.36
C LEU A 465 11.25 20.06 6.79
N ASN A 466 12.40 20.67 7.06
CA ASN A 466 12.72 21.27 8.34
C ASN A 466 11.96 22.58 8.53
N PHE A 467 11.44 22.77 9.74
CA PHE A 467 11.05 24.07 10.22
C PHE A 467 12.31 24.88 10.58
N VAL A 468 12.60 25.90 9.77
CA VAL A 468 13.68 26.86 10.04
C VAL A 468 13.06 28.21 10.42
N PRO A 469 13.23 28.67 11.68
CA PRO A 469 12.78 29.99 12.11
C PRO A 469 13.31 31.13 11.22
N PRO A 470 12.57 32.24 11.08
CA PRO A 470 12.98 33.37 10.24
C PRO A 470 14.35 33.96 10.59
N ASP A 471 14.71 34.00 11.87
CA ASP A 471 15.99 34.50 12.37
C ASP A 471 17.16 33.58 11.99
N ILE A 472 16.99 32.26 12.14
CA ILE A 472 18.01 31.28 11.72
C ILE A 472 18.16 31.28 10.19
N LYS A 473 17.06 31.42 9.45
CA LYS A 473 17.09 31.49 7.97
C LYS A 473 17.76 32.78 7.48
N ALA A 474 17.57 33.89 8.20
CA ALA A 474 18.30 35.13 7.92
C ALA A 474 19.79 34.97 8.21
N ALA A 475 20.17 34.32 9.32
CA ALA A 475 21.55 34.02 9.66
C ALA A 475 22.22 33.10 8.62
N GLU A 476 21.50 32.10 8.10
CA GLU A 476 21.95 31.21 7.01
C GLU A 476 22.26 32.02 5.75
N LYS A 477 21.29 32.80 5.26
CA LYS A 477 21.46 33.63 4.06
C LYS A 477 22.59 34.65 4.23
N GLU A 478 22.73 35.21 5.42
CA GLU A 478 23.78 36.16 5.74
C GLU A 478 25.18 35.53 5.66
N LEU A 479 25.33 34.30 6.16
CA LEU A 479 26.55 33.51 6.06
C LEU A 479 26.85 33.18 4.60
N GLU A 480 25.84 32.78 3.82
CA GLU A 480 25.96 32.42 2.39
C GLU A 480 26.40 33.59 1.50
N GLN A 481 25.90 34.82 1.73
CA GLN A 481 26.15 35.96 0.85
C GLN A 481 27.56 36.55 0.97
N ASN A 482 28.23 36.39 2.12
CA ASN A 482 29.44 37.13 2.46
C ASN A 482 30.67 36.23 2.62
N THR A 483 30.53 34.94 2.36
CA THR A 483 31.61 33.97 2.36
C THR A 483 31.44 33.13 1.08
N ASN A 484 32.46 32.88 0.27
CA ASN A 484 32.39 31.86 -0.80
C ASN A 484 32.37 30.43 -0.20
N LEU A 485 31.77 30.27 1.00
CA LEU A 485 31.23 29.01 1.50
C LEU A 485 30.11 28.47 0.59
N THR A 486 29.66 29.24 -0.40
CA THR A 486 28.78 28.84 -1.50
C THR A 486 29.30 27.67 -2.35
N SER A 487 30.60 27.37 -2.34
CA SER A 487 31.10 26.13 -2.93
C SER A 487 30.77 24.95 -2.02
N LYS A 488 29.86 24.08 -2.48
CA LYS A 488 29.49 22.82 -1.82
C LYS A 488 30.76 22.05 -1.47
N SER A 489 31.14 22.12 -0.20
CA SER A 489 32.39 21.54 0.25
C SER A 489 32.19 20.03 0.42
N ILE A 490 33.06 19.25 -0.21
CA ILE A 490 33.07 17.79 -0.10
C ILE A 490 34.13 17.41 0.93
N TYR A 491 33.76 16.56 1.89
CA TYR A 491 34.71 15.99 2.83
C TYR A 491 35.28 14.71 2.24
N LEU A 492 36.60 14.62 2.13
CA LEU A 492 37.29 13.40 1.76
C LEU A 492 37.90 12.80 3.04
N ALA A 493 37.46 11.62 3.42
CA ALA A 493 37.88 10.97 4.64
C ALA A 493 38.78 9.76 4.33
N ALA A 494 40.05 9.85 4.70
CA ALA A 494 40.96 8.72 4.72
C ALA A 494 40.76 7.93 6.02
N TYR A 495 40.66 6.60 5.95
CA TYR A 495 40.34 5.79 7.13
C TYR A 495 41.05 4.43 7.20
N GLY A 496 41.21 3.90 8.41
CA GLY A 496 41.87 2.61 8.65
C GLY A 496 42.09 2.29 10.13
N ASN A 497 42.70 1.14 10.41
CA ASN A 497 42.95 0.65 11.77
C ASN A 497 44.37 0.98 12.30
N SER A 498 45.19 1.66 11.48
CA SER A 498 46.54 2.08 11.83
C SER A 498 46.72 3.54 11.45
N LEU A 499 47.17 4.36 12.38
CA LEU A 499 47.35 5.80 12.17
C LEU A 499 48.36 6.09 11.05
N ASP A 500 49.51 5.40 11.03
CA ASP A 500 50.53 5.59 9.99
C ASP A 500 49.99 5.24 8.60
N SER A 501 49.21 4.16 8.48
CA SER A 501 48.59 3.80 7.21
C SER A 501 47.60 4.88 6.74
N VAL A 502 46.85 5.49 7.66
CA VAL A 502 45.88 6.54 7.33
C VAL A 502 46.58 7.85 6.97
N LEU A 503 47.68 8.19 7.65
CA LEU A 503 48.53 9.34 7.32
C LEU A 503 49.12 9.20 5.91
N ASP A 504 49.62 8.02 5.56
CA ASP A 504 50.15 7.74 4.21
C ASP A 504 49.08 7.87 3.11
N ILE A 505 47.86 7.37 3.37
CA ILE A 505 46.73 7.54 2.46
C ILE A 505 46.39 9.02 2.30
N ASN A 506 46.32 9.76 3.41
CA ASN A 506 46.02 11.19 3.40
C ASN A 506 47.10 12.03 2.70
N ARG A 507 48.38 11.65 2.80
CA ARG A 507 49.49 12.29 2.07
C ARG A 507 49.35 12.12 0.56
N ARG A 508 49.02 10.91 0.09
CA ARG A 508 48.78 10.66 -1.35
C ARG A 508 47.58 11.47 -1.84
N LEU A 509 46.52 11.55 -1.03
CA LEU A 509 45.36 12.37 -1.31
C LEU A 509 45.72 13.87 -1.41
N PHE A 510 46.53 14.37 -0.47
CA PHE A 510 47.03 15.75 -0.48
C PHE A 510 47.80 16.08 -1.77
N ALA A 511 48.73 15.21 -2.19
CA ALA A 511 49.51 15.42 -3.42
C ALA A 511 48.61 15.49 -4.67
N GLU A 512 47.59 14.63 -4.75
CA GLU A 512 46.61 14.66 -5.84
C GLU A 512 45.78 15.95 -5.84
N LEU A 513 45.26 16.37 -4.68
CA LEU A 513 44.45 17.58 -4.54
C LEU A 513 45.26 18.84 -4.86
N LYS A 514 46.54 18.88 -4.47
CA LYS A 514 47.46 19.97 -4.81
C LYS A 514 47.60 20.13 -6.34
N GLY A 515 47.86 19.03 -7.06
CA GLY A 515 47.94 19.07 -8.52
C GLY A 515 46.61 19.45 -9.21
N GLN A 516 45.47 19.12 -8.59
CA GLN A 516 44.16 19.55 -9.10
C GLN A 516 43.87 21.05 -8.88
N LYS A 517 44.37 21.62 -7.78
CA LYS A 517 44.30 23.08 -7.53
C LYS A 517 45.16 23.83 -8.54
N GLU A 518 46.38 23.36 -8.80
CA GLU A 518 47.29 23.98 -9.79
C GLU A 518 46.75 23.92 -11.23
N THR A 519 45.96 22.89 -11.56
CA THR A 519 45.32 22.75 -12.88
C THR A 519 43.92 23.39 -12.98
N GLY A 520 43.48 24.13 -11.96
CA GLY A 520 42.19 24.83 -11.93
C GLY A 520 40.95 23.93 -11.85
N LYS A 521 41.13 22.62 -11.63
CA LYS A 521 40.02 21.65 -11.45
C LYS A 521 39.42 21.72 -10.05
N LEU A 522 40.15 22.30 -9.11
CA LEU A 522 39.78 22.47 -7.71
C LEU A 522 39.87 23.95 -7.34
N LEU A 523 38.86 24.47 -6.62
CA LEU A 523 38.89 25.87 -6.16
C LEU A 523 39.86 26.02 -4.99
N ASN A 524 39.67 25.19 -3.95
CA ASN A 524 40.55 25.17 -2.79
C ASN A 524 40.41 23.84 -2.01
N PHE A 525 41.31 23.56 -1.08
CA PHE A 525 41.17 22.46 -0.11
C PHE A 525 41.94 22.75 1.17
N SER A 526 41.55 22.10 2.27
CA SER A 526 42.24 22.14 3.56
C SER A 526 42.48 20.71 4.04
N SER A 527 43.74 20.37 4.29
CA SER A 527 44.18 19.02 4.65
C SER A 527 45.47 19.06 5.47
N ILE A 528 45.58 18.17 6.46
CA ILE A 528 46.80 17.97 7.24
C ILE A 528 47.85 17.12 6.53
N GLY A 529 47.57 16.59 5.33
CA GLY A 529 48.43 15.63 4.64
C GLY A 529 49.76 16.19 4.15
N GLY A 530 49.91 17.51 4.08
CA GLY A 530 51.17 18.19 3.78
C GLY A 530 52.02 18.53 5.01
N ILE A 531 51.52 18.26 6.23
CA ILE A 531 52.10 18.76 7.48
C ILE A 531 52.34 17.61 8.46
N VAL A 532 51.33 16.79 8.71
CA VAL A 532 51.41 15.64 9.61
C VAL A 532 51.71 14.39 8.79
N SER A 533 52.89 13.82 9.01
CA SER A 533 53.42 12.69 8.23
C SER A 533 53.65 11.46 9.11
N SER A 534 53.63 10.26 8.51
CA SER A 534 53.98 8.99 9.18
C SER A 534 55.44 9.00 9.64
N GLN A 535 55.78 8.16 10.63
CA GLN A 535 57.15 8.13 11.16
C GLN A 535 58.21 7.79 10.10
N ALA A 536 57.87 6.91 9.15
CA ALA A 536 58.75 6.55 8.04
C ALA A 536 59.07 7.75 7.13
N GLU A 537 58.06 8.57 6.81
CA GLU A 537 58.24 9.78 6.00
C GLU A 537 59.03 10.86 6.77
N GLN A 538 58.76 11.02 8.07
CA GLN A 538 59.53 11.94 8.91
C GLN A 538 61.03 11.58 8.89
N GLN A 539 61.36 10.29 8.98
CA GLN A 539 62.74 9.83 8.88
C GLN A 539 63.36 10.17 7.52
N GLN A 540 62.65 9.96 6.41
CA GLN A 540 63.14 10.34 5.07
C GLN A 540 63.42 11.84 4.95
N LYS A 541 62.56 12.69 5.54
CA LYS A 541 62.76 14.14 5.55
C LYS A 541 63.98 14.55 6.40
N ILE A 542 64.20 13.88 7.54
CA ILE A 542 65.37 14.08 8.39
C ILE A 542 66.66 13.64 7.68
N ASP A 543 66.65 12.47 7.04
CA ASP A 543 67.80 11.95 6.30
C ASP A 543 68.18 12.91 5.16
N ARG A 544 67.19 13.48 4.48
CA ARG A 544 67.41 14.49 3.43
C ARG A 544 68.02 15.78 3.98
N TRP A 545 67.58 16.24 5.15
CA TRP A 545 68.18 17.41 5.81
C TRP A 545 69.65 17.16 6.17
N GLN A 546 69.96 15.97 6.68
CA GLN A 546 71.32 15.56 7.01
C GLN A 546 72.21 15.45 5.76
N GLN A 547 71.67 14.91 4.66
CA GLN A 547 72.37 14.84 3.37
C GLN A 547 72.58 16.23 2.75
N PHE A 548 71.63 17.16 2.93
CA PHE A 548 71.74 18.50 2.39
C PHE A 548 72.86 19.32 3.08
N TRP A 549 73.00 19.20 4.39
CA TRP A 549 73.99 19.92 5.21
C TRP A 549 75.31 19.17 5.36
N ASP A 550 76.13 19.19 4.29
CA ASP A 550 77.50 18.70 4.35
C ASP A 550 78.43 19.64 5.14
N ALA A 551 79.61 19.12 5.53
CA ALA A 551 80.60 19.86 6.31
C ALA A 551 81.08 21.15 5.62
N GLN A 552 81.14 21.16 4.28
CA GLN A 552 81.60 22.32 3.51
C GLN A 552 80.56 23.45 3.53
N LYS A 553 79.28 23.14 3.35
CA LYS A 553 78.18 24.11 3.41
C LYS A 553 78.04 24.71 4.80
N LYS A 554 78.08 23.87 5.85
CA LYS A 554 78.05 24.36 7.25
C LYS A 554 79.16 25.37 7.50
N GLN A 555 80.41 25.01 7.16
CA GLN A 555 81.55 25.91 7.35
C GLN A 555 81.44 27.18 6.50
N SER A 556 81.00 27.08 5.24
CA SER A 556 80.84 28.22 4.35
C SER A 556 79.81 29.22 4.88
N VAL A 557 78.66 28.73 5.37
CA VAL A 557 77.58 29.57 5.90
C VAL A 557 77.98 30.21 7.23
N THR A 558 78.64 29.45 8.12
CA THR A 558 79.19 29.99 9.37
C THR A 558 80.19 31.10 9.12
N ASN A 559 81.16 30.88 8.21
CA ASN A 559 82.15 31.89 7.85
C ASN A 559 81.50 33.13 7.23
N ALA A 560 80.51 32.95 6.35
CA ALA A 560 79.79 34.07 5.73
C ALA A 560 78.98 34.89 6.76
N LEU A 561 78.22 34.24 7.65
CA LEU A 561 77.43 34.92 8.68
C LEU A 561 78.32 35.68 9.68
N VAL A 562 79.48 35.13 10.05
CA VAL A 562 80.45 35.81 10.93
C VAL A 562 81.10 36.99 10.22
N ALA A 563 81.53 36.82 8.95
CA ALA A 563 82.21 37.86 8.19
C ALA A 563 81.28 39.06 7.88
N GLU A 564 80.05 38.79 7.44
CA GLU A 564 79.06 39.86 7.16
C GLU A 564 78.53 40.47 8.46
N GLY A 565 78.35 39.67 9.53
CA GLY A 565 77.95 40.17 10.85
C GLY A 565 78.98 41.10 11.49
N ALA A 566 80.28 40.80 11.35
CA ALA A 566 81.36 41.62 11.88
C ALA A 566 81.39 43.03 11.27
N GLN A 567 81.01 43.19 9.99
CA GLN A 567 80.92 44.49 9.32
C GLN A 567 79.86 45.41 9.96
N LEU A 568 78.85 44.83 10.61
CA LEU A 568 77.73 45.53 11.27
C LEU A 568 77.86 45.54 12.80
N GLY A 569 78.99 45.08 13.36
CA GLY A 569 79.28 45.10 14.78
C GLY A 569 78.73 43.92 15.59
N PHE A 570 78.28 42.83 14.94
CA PHE A 570 77.89 41.61 15.66
C PHE A 570 79.11 40.84 16.17
N LYS A 571 78.97 40.23 17.36
CA LYS A 571 79.99 39.34 17.92
C LYS A 571 80.11 38.07 17.07
N PRO A 572 81.29 37.44 16.95
CA PRO A 572 81.47 36.20 16.19
C PRO A 572 80.55 35.05 16.65
N ASN A 573 80.16 35.04 17.92
CA ASN A 573 79.26 34.05 18.50
C ASN A 573 77.77 34.46 18.50
N THR A 574 77.39 35.54 17.81
CA THR A 574 76.00 36.03 17.75
C THR A 574 75.04 34.93 17.30
N TYR A 575 75.41 34.15 16.28
CA TYR A 575 74.56 33.10 15.70
C TYR A 575 74.88 31.69 16.20
N GLN A 576 75.54 31.55 17.36
CA GLN A 576 75.98 30.24 17.86
C GLN A 576 74.81 29.24 18.00
N ARG A 577 73.63 29.70 18.44
CA ARG A 577 72.43 28.86 18.56
C ARG A 577 72.00 28.24 17.22
N PHE A 578 72.09 28.99 16.13
CA PHE A 578 71.81 28.49 14.80
C PHE A 578 72.87 27.46 14.36
N PHE A 579 74.16 27.73 14.63
CA PHE A 579 75.24 26.79 14.31
C PHE A 579 75.09 25.46 15.06
N ASP A 580 74.87 25.51 16.37
CA ASP A 580 74.64 24.32 17.21
C ASP A 580 73.41 23.53 16.71
N ARG A 581 72.40 24.22 16.20
CA ARG A 581 71.20 23.60 15.65
C ARG A 581 71.45 22.82 14.35
N LEU A 582 72.35 23.30 13.49
CA LEU A 582 72.73 22.57 12.27
C LEU A 582 73.46 21.26 12.57
N ASP A 583 74.10 21.16 13.74
CA ASP A 583 74.83 19.97 14.19
C ASP A 583 73.99 19.04 15.08
N THR A 584 72.84 19.50 15.57
CA THR A 584 71.94 18.67 16.39
C THR A 584 71.13 17.71 15.51
N PRO A 585 71.14 16.38 15.78
CA PRO A 585 70.35 15.42 15.02
C PRO A 585 68.85 15.56 15.36
N PHE A 586 68.01 15.64 14.33
CA PHE A 586 66.56 15.60 14.47
C PHE A 586 66.06 14.16 14.64
N GLN A 587 64.91 13.99 15.30
CA GLN A 587 64.26 12.70 15.51
C GLN A 587 62.80 12.77 15.05
N PRO A 588 62.21 11.66 14.54
CA PRO A 588 60.78 11.59 14.29
C PRO A 588 59.99 11.86 15.57
N ILE A 589 58.91 12.64 15.46
CA ILE A 589 58.01 12.96 16.57
C ILE A 589 56.70 12.20 16.44
N PRO A 590 56.09 11.78 17.57
CA PRO A 590 54.79 11.15 17.55
C PRO A 590 53.71 12.16 17.13
N THR A 591 52.62 11.67 16.53
CA THR A 591 51.46 12.50 16.14
C THR A 591 50.83 13.28 17.30
N THR A 592 51.04 12.84 18.55
CA THR A 592 50.57 13.55 19.74
C THR A 592 51.29 14.88 19.96
N ALA A 593 52.55 15.02 19.54
CA ALA A 593 53.29 16.28 19.65
C ALA A 593 52.65 17.39 18.81
N PHE A 594 52.06 17.04 17.66
CA PHE A 594 51.30 18.00 16.85
C PHE A 594 49.95 18.41 17.47
N LYS A 595 49.42 17.66 18.45
CA LYS A 595 48.20 18.04 19.19
C LYS A 595 48.45 19.17 20.18
N GLU A 596 49.70 19.35 20.60
CA GLU A 596 50.11 20.40 21.54
C GLU A 596 50.20 21.77 20.87
N LEU A 597 50.06 21.84 19.54
CA LEU A 597 49.98 23.08 18.77
C LEU A 597 48.54 23.61 18.69
N PRO A 598 48.17 24.65 19.46
CA PRO A 598 46.81 25.18 19.47
C PRO A 598 46.41 25.75 18.10
N ALA A 599 47.39 26.33 17.38
CA ALA A 599 47.20 26.94 16.06
C ALA A 599 46.82 25.95 14.95
N MET A 600 47.15 24.65 15.08
CA MET A 600 46.88 23.65 14.03
C MET A 600 45.51 22.98 14.13
N GLN A 601 44.84 23.06 15.29
CA GLN A 601 43.52 22.47 15.53
C GLN A 601 43.41 21.01 15.03
N LEU A 602 44.44 20.20 15.29
CA LEU A 602 44.58 18.85 14.72
C LEU A 602 43.36 17.93 14.96
N GLN A 603 42.64 18.17 16.05
CA GLN A 603 41.43 17.43 16.43
C GLN A 603 40.26 17.60 15.44
N GLU A 604 40.27 18.64 14.60
CA GLU A 604 39.25 18.86 13.56
C GLU A 604 39.44 17.93 12.36
N PHE A 605 40.70 17.58 12.08
CA PHE A 605 41.06 16.76 10.92
C PHE A 605 41.21 15.30 11.31
N LEU A 606 41.78 14.99 12.48
CA LEU A 606 42.06 13.63 12.94
C LEU A 606 41.11 13.19 14.05
N ALA A 607 40.37 12.12 13.81
CA ALA A 607 39.49 11.48 14.78
C ALA A 607 39.88 10.02 15.02
N GLN A 608 39.67 9.55 16.25
CA GLN A 608 39.93 8.17 16.66
C GLN A 608 38.81 7.66 17.58
N LYS A 609 38.26 6.49 17.27
CA LYS A 609 37.32 5.79 18.17
C LYS A 609 37.47 4.28 18.02
N ASN A 610 37.62 3.57 19.14
CA ASN A 610 37.71 2.09 19.16
C ASN A 610 38.78 1.50 18.20
N GLY A 611 39.95 2.15 18.09
CA GLY A 611 41.03 1.70 17.19
C GLY A 611 40.82 2.02 15.71
N PHE A 612 39.75 2.72 15.33
CA PHE A 612 39.49 3.20 13.98
C PHE A 612 39.88 4.68 13.86
N TYR A 613 40.79 4.98 12.93
CA TYR A 613 41.32 6.31 12.66
C TYR A 613 40.73 6.88 11.38
N THR A 614 40.35 8.16 11.43
CA THR A 614 39.83 8.91 10.29
C THR A 614 40.56 10.25 10.18
N ILE A 615 41.03 10.58 8.98
CA ILE A 615 41.52 11.91 8.64
C ILE A 615 40.60 12.55 7.60
N SER A 616 40.01 13.69 7.96
CA SER A 616 39.11 14.46 7.11
C SER A 616 39.88 15.53 6.34
N THR A 617 39.61 15.66 5.05
CA THR A 617 40.13 16.71 4.16
C THR A 617 38.96 17.45 3.53
N LEU A 618 38.90 18.77 3.70
CA LEU A 618 37.83 19.60 3.14
C LEU A 618 38.19 20.04 1.74
N VAL A 619 37.30 19.86 0.77
CA VAL A 619 37.56 20.17 -0.64
C VAL A 619 36.46 21.08 -1.21
N LYS A 620 36.86 22.18 -1.83
CA LYS A 620 35.97 23.14 -2.50
C LYS A 620 36.06 22.97 -4.02
N VAL A 621 34.92 22.71 -4.65
CA VAL A 621 34.77 22.53 -6.10
C VAL A 621 33.60 23.36 -6.63
N SER A 622 33.61 23.65 -7.92
CA SER A 622 32.43 24.18 -8.61
C SER A 622 31.37 23.07 -8.81
N ASP A 623 30.10 23.45 -8.92
CA ASP A 623 28.99 22.49 -9.12
C ASP A 623 29.21 21.57 -10.33
N ALA A 624 29.83 22.07 -11.40
CA ALA A 624 30.12 21.29 -12.60
C ALA A 624 31.16 20.18 -12.38
N GLN A 625 32.12 20.38 -11.47
CA GLN A 625 33.21 19.41 -11.20
C GLN A 625 32.88 18.45 -10.04
N ARG A 626 31.84 18.74 -9.26
CA ARG A 626 31.40 17.99 -8.08
C ARG A 626 31.25 16.49 -8.34
N ASN A 627 30.38 16.12 -9.30
CA ASN A 627 30.06 14.72 -9.57
C ASN A 627 31.29 13.94 -10.09
N ALA A 628 32.14 14.60 -10.87
CA ALA A 628 33.38 14.01 -11.38
C ALA A 628 34.40 13.73 -10.27
N LEU A 629 34.49 14.60 -9.25
CA LEU A 629 35.35 14.36 -8.08
C LEU A 629 34.83 13.17 -7.27
N VAL A 630 33.54 13.15 -6.94
CA VAL A 630 32.97 12.07 -6.10
C VAL A 630 33.12 10.70 -6.76
N GLN A 631 32.81 10.57 -8.06
CA GLN A 631 32.98 9.30 -8.78
C GLN A 631 34.45 8.82 -8.79
N ARG A 632 35.40 9.75 -8.91
CA ARG A 632 36.82 9.40 -8.90
C ARG A 632 37.31 8.91 -7.54
N ILE A 633 36.83 9.53 -6.46
CA ILE A 633 37.16 9.13 -5.09
C ILE A 633 36.49 7.79 -4.74
N ALA A 634 35.28 7.53 -5.23
CA ALA A 634 34.54 6.29 -4.94
C ALA A 634 35.30 5.00 -5.31
N HIS A 635 36.25 5.07 -6.24
CA HIS A 635 37.08 3.94 -6.66
C HIS A 635 38.41 3.81 -5.90
N LYS A 636 38.72 4.71 -4.96
CA LYS A 636 39.97 4.65 -4.19
C LYS A 636 39.78 3.81 -2.92
N PRO A 637 40.67 2.84 -2.65
CA PRO A 637 40.62 2.10 -1.40
C PRO A 637 40.88 3.03 -0.21
N ASN A 638 40.13 2.85 0.87
CA ASN A 638 40.34 3.54 2.15
C ASN A 638 40.19 5.07 2.12
N VAL A 639 39.56 5.63 1.07
CA VAL A 639 39.14 7.03 0.99
C VAL A 639 37.66 7.09 0.69
N LEU A 640 36.91 7.89 1.45
CA LEU A 640 35.48 8.08 1.26
C LEU A 640 35.18 9.54 0.97
N ALA A 641 34.45 9.82 -0.11
CA ALA A 641 33.86 11.14 -0.33
C ALA A 641 32.52 11.22 0.43
N ILE A 642 32.46 12.12 1.40
CA ILE A 642 31.26 12.47 2.16
C ILE A 642 30.76 13.81 1.63
N ASP A 643 29.66 13.74 0.91
CA ASP A 643 28.90 14.90 0.48
C ASP A 643 27.54 14.87 1.20
N ARG A 644 27.25 15.95 1.96
CA ARG A 644 26.04 16.04 2.78
C ARG A 644 24.76 15.91 1.95
N GLN A 645 24.73 16.50 0.76
CA GLN A 645 23.57 16.44 -0.12
C GLN A 645 23.43 15.04 -0.72
N GLN A 646 24.51 14.47 -1.26
CA GLN A 646 24.46 13.15 -1.88
C GLN A 646 24.14 12.05 -0.85
N MET A 647 24.63 12.15 0.37
CA MET A 647 24.26 11.20 1.43
C MET A 647 22.77 11.30 1.76
N ASN A 648 22.24 12.52 1.94
CA ASN A 648 20.80 12.70 2.13
C ASN A 648 20.01 12.09 0.98
N GLU A 649 20.39 12.37 -0.27
CA GLU A 649 19.76 11.79 -1.47
C GLU A 649 19.88 10.25 -1.53
N THR A 650 21.02 9.68 -1.12
CA THR A 650 21.24 8.22 -1.11
C THR A 650 20.43 7.53 -0.02
N PHE A 651 20.39 8.09 1.20
CA PHE A 651 19.54 7.59 2.28
C PHE A 651 18.05 7.68 1.91
N LEU A 652 17.65 8.80 1.29
CA LEU A 652 16.28 9.01 0.81
C LEU A 652 15.92 8.11 -0.36
N GLY A 653 16.85 7.84 -1.27
CA GLY A 653 16.66 6.90 -2.38
C GLY A 653 16.41 5.48 -1.87
N ASN A 654 17.20 5.02 -0.88
CA ASN A 654 16.98 3.73 -0.23
C ASN A 654 15.64 3.69 0.51
N LEU A 655 15.28 4.75 1.24
CA LEU A 655 13.97 4.88 1.87
C LEU A 655 12.82 4.79 0.85
N LYS A 656 12.92 5.50 -0.28
CA LYS A 656 11.92 5.45 -1.35
C LYS A 656 11.70 4.02 -1.85
N VAL A 657 12.77 3.25 -2.05
CA VAL A 657 12.69 1.84 -2.44
C VAL A 657 12.03 1.01 -1.35
N ASP A 658 12.42 1.19 -0.10
CA ASP A 658 11.84 0.49 1.05
C ASP A 658 10.34 0.80 1.21
N PHE A 659 9.93 2.05 1.02
CA PHE A 659 8.52 2.46 1.05
C PHE A 659 7.72 1.88 -0.12
N ASN A 660 8.27 1.82 -1.33
CA ASN A 660 7.59 1.17 -2.44
C ASN A 660 7.37 -0.33 -2.18
N ARG A 661 8.38 -1.02 -1.60
CA ARG A 661 8.23 -2.40 -1.15
C ARG A 661 7.18 -2.52 -0.04
N LEU A 662 7.19 -1.59 0.92
CA LEU A 662 6.23 -1.54 2.03
C LEU A 662 4.79 -1.41 1.53
N VAL A 663 4.51 -0.50 0.58
CA VAL A 663 3.16 -0.33 0.01
C VAL A 663 2.68 -1.64 -0.62
N ASN A 664 3.55 -2.33 -1.36
CA ASN A 664 3.22 -3.62 -1.96
C ASN A 664 2.96 -4.71 -0.90
N TYR A 665 3.79 -4.78 0.14
CA TYR A 665 3.60 -5.73 1.24
C TYR A 665 2.31 -5.46 2.02
N SER A 666 2.03 -4.20 2.32
CA SER A 666 0.80 -3.77 2.98
C SER A 666 -0.44 -4.14 2.16
N PHE A 667 -0.41 -3.85 0.85
CA PHE A 667 -1.50 -4.23 -0.05
C PHE A 667 -1.73 -5.74 -0.11
N LEU A 668 -0.66 -6.53 -0.27
CA LEU A 668 -0.76 -7.99 -0.26
C LEU A 668 -1.30 -8.51 1.08
N ALA A 669 -0.79 -7.99 2.19
CA ALA A 669 -1.22 -8.41 3.52
C ALA A 669 -2.71 -8.08 3.76
N VAL A 670 -3.18 -6.91 3.33
CA VAL A 670 -4.60 -6.55 3.35
C VAL A 670 -5.43 -7.53 2.51
N VAL A 671 -5.01 -7.85 1.29
CA VAL A 671 -5.70 -8.83 0.42
C VAL A 671 -5.78 -10.21 1.10
N LEU A 672 -4.72 -10.65 1.77
CA LEU A 672 -4.71 -11.91 2.52
C LEU A 672 -5.69 -11.90 3.70
N VAL A 673 -5.77 -10.78 4.43
CA VAL A 673 -6.73 -10.62 5.53
C VAL A 673 -8.17 -10.64 5.00
N LEU A 674 -8.46 -9.86 3.95
CA LEU A 674 -9.77 -9.88 3.31
C LEU A 674 -10.13 -11.29 2.82
N PHE A 675 -9.16 -12.03 2.26
CA PHE A 675 -9.37 -13.41 1.84
C PHE A 675 -9.66 -14.35 3.02
N PHE A 676 -8.94 -14.21 4.14
CA PHE A 676 -9.17 -14.99 5.34
C PHE A 676 -10.60 -14.83 5.88
N PHE A 677 -11.13 -13.60 5.90
CA PHE A 677 -12.47 -13.33 6.40
C PHE A 677 -13.59 -13.62 5.39
N PHE A 678 -13.47 -13.15 4.13
CA PHE A 678 -14.52 -13.35 3.12
C PHE A 678 -14.52 -14.76 2.53
N ARG A 679 -13.38 -15.48 2.55
CA ARG A 679 -13.23 -16.86 2.07
C ARG A 679 -13.60 -17.07 0.60
N ARG A 680 -13.71 -15.99 -0.17
CA ARG A 680 -13.97 -15.97 -1.61
C ARG A 680 -13.18 -14.86 -2.26
N ILE A 681 -12.39 -15.20 -3.27
CA ILE A 681 -11.50 -14.26 -3.95
C ILE A 681 -12.28 -13.18 -4.70
N GLU A 682 -13.49 -13.47 -5.18
CA GLU A 682 -14.33 -12.50 -5.88
C GLU A 682 -14.77 -11.35 -4.97
N LEU A 683 -15.14 -11.62 -3.70
CA LEU A 683 -15.47 -10.56 -2.74
C LEU A 683 -14.24 -9.73 -2.39
N VAL A 684 -13.08 -10.36 -2.27
CA VAL A 684 -11.80 -9.67 -2.05
C VAL A 684 -11.52 -8.73 -3.20
N LEU A 685 -11.56 -9.20 -4.45
CA LEU A 685 -11.31 -8.37 -5.63
C LEU A 685 -12.31 -7.23 -5.76
N VAL A 686 -13.60 -7.50 -5.51
CA VAL A 686 -14.66 -6.47 -5.51
C VAL A 686 -14.37 -5.38 -4.47
N ALA A 687 -13.87 -5.74 -3.28
CA ALA A 687 -13.44 -4.79 -2.24
C ALA A 687 -12.11 -4.09 -2.58
N THR A 688 -11.20 -4.75 -3.29
CA THR A 688 -9.87 -4.22 -3.64
C THR A 688 -9.89 -3.20 -4.78
N VAL A 689 -10.79 -3.34 -5.77
CA VAL A 689 -10.84 -2.42 -6.93
C VAL A 689 -11.00 -0.95 -6.54
N PRO A 690 -11.95 -0.54 -5.68
CA PRO A 690 -12.05 0.85 -5.22
C PRO A 690 -10.77 1.37 -4.58
N ILE A 691 -10.06 0.56 -3.80
CA ILE A 691 -8.83 0.96 -3.12
C ILE A 691 -7.75 1.33 -4.13
N VAL A 692 -7.58 0.51 -5.18
CA VAL A 692 -6.63 0.78 -6.26
C VAL A 692 -7.03 2.05 -7.03
N VAL A 693 -8.32 2.22 -7.33
CA VAL A 693 -8.83 3.43 -8.00
C VAL A 693 -8.58 4.67 -7.13
N THR A 694 -8.80 4.60 -5.82
CA THR A 694 -8.48 5.67 -4.89
C THR A 694 -6.99 6.01 -4.93
N ALA A 695 -6.10 5.02 -4.93
CA ALA A 695 -4.65 5.24 -5.07
C ALA A 695 -4.31 6.08 -6.31
N ILE A 696 -4.87 5.69 -7.46
CA ILE A 696 -4.66 6.35 -8.75
C ILE A 696 -5.22 7.77 -8.72
N VAL A 697 -6.41 7.97 -8.16
CA VAL A 697 -7.03 9.30 -8.04
C VAL A 697 -6.23 10.20 -7.12
N THR A 698 -5.77 9.71 -5.97
CA THR A 698 -4.93 10.48 -5.05
C THR A 698 -3.62 10.89 -5.71
N ALA A 699 -2.91 9.96 -6.35
CA ALA A 699 -1.69 10.25 -7.09
C ALA A 699 -1.95 11.20 -8.28
N GLY A 700 -3.03 10.99 -9.03
CA GLY A 700 -3.40 11.85 -10.16
C GLY A 700 -3.71 13.29 -9.75
N ILE A 701 -4.43 13.49 -8.64
CA ILE A 701 -4.68 14.82 -8.05
C ILE A 701 -3.36 15.43 -7.60
N MET A 702 -2.48 14.67 -6.94
CA MET A 702 -1.15 15.17 -6.56
C MET A 702 -0.35 15.64 -7.79
N GLY A 703 -0.37 14.89 -8.89
CA GLY A 703 0.29 15.27 -10.14
C GLY A 703 -0.34 16.48 -10.83
N MET A 704 -1.65 16.73 -10.64
CA MET A 704 -2.32 17.92 -11.15
C MET A 704 -1.98 19.19 -10.38
N PHE A 705 -1.75 19.08 -9.06
CA PHE A 705 -1.48 20.21 -8.17
C PHE A 705 0.01 20.36 -7.79
N ASP A 706 0.91 19.62 -8.44
CA ASP A 706 2.35 19.59 -8.16
C ASP A 706 2.69 19.30 -6.68
N ILE A 707 1.89 18.41 -6.07
CA ILE A 707 2.12 17.96 -4.69
C ILE A 707 3.12 16.80 -4.73
N GLN A 708 4.31 17.03 -4.19
CA GLN A 708 5.40 16.06 -4.20
C GLN A 708 5.26 15.02 -3.07
N PHE A 709 5.65 13.78 -3.33
CA PHE A 709 5.85 12.78 -2.27
C PHE A 709 7.10 13.11 -1.44
N ASN A 710 7.05 12.76 -0.16
CA ASN A 710 8.20 12.77 0.75
C ASN A 710 8.06 11.59 1.74
N ILE A 711 9.03 11.43 2.63
CA ILE A 711 9.03 10.33 3.61
C ILE A 711 7.75 10.33 4.46
N PHE A 712 7.34 11.51 4.96
CA PHE A 712 6.19 11.63 5.85
C PHE A 712 4.87 11.34 5.14
N SER A 713 4.73 11.81 3.90
CA SER A 713 3.54 11.54 3.10
C SER A 713 3.44 10.09 2.59
N MET A 714 4.57 9.38 2.46
CA MET A 714 4.55 7.95 2.19
C MET A 714 4.00 7.13 3.37
N ILE A 715 4.33 7.48 4.62
CA ILE A 715 3.74 6.85 5.82
C ILE A 715 2.23 7.04 5.84
N VAL A 716 1.75 8.21 5.43
CA VAL A 716 0.31 8.51 5.35
C VAL A 716 -0.41 7.68 4.30
N CYS A 717 0.25 7.29 3.20
CA CYS A 717 -0.40 6.49 2.17
C CYS A 717 -0.91 5.15 2.73
N THR A 718 -0.18 4.53 3.66
CA THR A 718 -0.65 3.29 4.30
C THR A 718 -1.90 3.51 5.15
N LEU A 719 -2.05 4.69 5.75
CA LEU A 719 -3.25 5.11 6.48
C LEU A 719 -4.43 5.34 5.53
N VAL A 720 -4.21 6.05 4.42
CA VAL A 720 -5.25 6.27 3.39
C VAL A 720 -5.75 4.93 2.82
N PHE A 721 -4.84 3.98 2.58
CA PHE A 721 -5.23 2.63 2.16
C PHE A 721 -6.07 1.91 3.20
N GLY A 722 -5.69 1.98 4.49
CA GLY A 722 -6.50 1.44 5.59
C GLY A 722 -7.94 1.94 5.57
N HIS A 723 -8.15 3.26 5.46
CA HIS A 723 -9.50 3.84 5.38
C HIS A 723 -10.30 3.39 4.14
N GLY A 724 -9.67 3.37 2.96
CA GLY A 724 -10.33 2.89 1.74
C GLY A 724 -10.79 1.44 1.86
N VAL A 725 -9.99 0.61 2.54
CA VAL A 725 -10.33 -0.78 2.87
C VAL A 725 -11.49 -0.84 3.84
N ASP A 726 -11.44 -0.06 4.93
CA ASP A 726 -12.49 -0.02 5.95
C ASP A 726 -13.85 0.33 5.32
N PHE A 727 -13.91 1.38 4.50
CA PHE A 727 -15.15 1.78 3.83
C PHE A 727 -15.65 0.67 2.89
N SER A 728 -14.75 0.01 2.18
CA SER A 728 -15.08 -1.12 1.30
C SER A 728 -15.60 -2.32 2.09
N ILE A 729 -15.03 -2.65 3.26
CA ILE A 729 -15.49 -3.74 4.13
C ILE A 729 -16.92 -3.48 4.62
N PHE A 730 -17.19 -2.29 5.16
CA PHE A 730 -18.54 -1.95 5.65
C PHE A 730 -19.56 -1.91 4.51
N MET A 731 -19.18 -1.39 3.33
CA MET A 731 -20.03 -1.41 2.14
C MET A 731 -20.28 -2.84 1.62
N THR A 732 -19.25 -3.70 1.68
CA THR A 732 -19.37 -5.13 1.34
C THR A 732 -20.37 -5.80 2.26
N SER A 733 -20.26 -5.56 3.56
CA SER A 733 -21.12 -6.15 4.58
C SER A 733 -22.58 -5.72 4.41
N ALA A 734 -22.82 -4.44 4.10
CA ALA A 734 -24.15 -3.91 3.80
C ALA A 734 -24.80 -4.60 2.58
N LEU A 735 -24.08 -4.68 1.46
CA LEU A 735 -24.60 -5.26 0.22
C LEU A 735 -24.69 -6.79 0.28
N GLN A 736 -23.77 -7.43 1.01
CA GLN A 736 -23.81 -8.87 1.28
C GLN A 736 -25.02 -9.24 2.15
N LYS A 737 -25.34 -8.43 3.18
CA LYS A 737 -26.54 -8.62 4.00
C LYS A 737 -27.80 -8.45 3.14
N GLN A 738 -27.88 -7.40 2.33
CA GLN A 738 -28.98 -7.21 1.39
C GLN A 738 -29.12 -8.40 0.41
N HIS A 739 -28.02 -8.94 -0.11
CA HIS A 739 -28.03 -10.14 -0.95
C HIS A 739 -28.44 -11.40 -0.19
N THR A 740 -28.14 -11.48 1.10
CA THR A 740 -28.46 -12.62 1.96
C THR A 740 -29.95 -12.66 2.29
N ASN A 741 -30.51 -11.59 2.83
CA ASN A 741 -31.88 -11.59 3.39
C ASN A 741 -32.82 -10.53 2.78
N GLY A 742 -32.36 -9.75 1.79
CA GLY A 742 -33.19 -8.74 1.11
C GLY A 742 -33.33 -7.42 1.88
N GLN A 743 -32.80 -7.30 3.09
CA GLN A 743 -32.90 -6.10 3.91
C GLN A 743 -31.92 -5.03 3.43
N ASN A 744 -32.43 -3.87 3.03
CA ASN A 744 -31.61 -2.76 2.58
C ASN A 744 -31.20 -1.84 3.75
N GLU A 745 -30.06 -2.14 4.35
CA GLU A 745 -29.45 -1.33 5.41
C GLU A 745 -28.34 -0.39 4.91
N LEU A 746 -28.20 -0.23 3.59
CA LEU A 746 -27.10 0.51 2.96
C LEU A 746 -26.95 1.94 3.51
N ALA A 747 -28.07 2.60 3.82
CA ALA A 747 -28.06 3.95 4.38
C ALA A 747 -27.44 4.00 5.79
N ILE A 748 -27.65 2.99 6.63
CA ILE A 748 -27.13 2.92 8.01
C ILE A 748 -25.60 2.83 7.97
N TYR A 749 -25.07 1.91 7.18
CA TYR A 749 -23.63 1.75 6.96
C TYR A 749 -23.00 3.02 6.38
N ARG A 750 -23.67 3.68 5.42
CA ARG A 750 -23.20 4.96 4.85
C ARG A 750 -23.20 6.11 5.86
N THR A 751 -24.25 6.26 6.67
CA THR A 751 -24.28 7.26 7.75
C THR A 751 -23.08 7.06 8.66
N SER A 752 -22.80 5.81 9.02
CA SER A 752 -21.66 5.49 9.86
C SER A 752 -20.31 5.82 9.21
N ILE A 753 -20.14 5.50 7.92
CA ILE A 753 -18.92 5.82 7.17
C ILE A 753 -18.76 7.34 7.01
N ILE A 754 -19.83 8.09 6.74
CA ILE A 754 -19.77 9.55 6.61
C ILE A 754 -19.34 10.17 7.95
N LEU A 755 -19.89 9.70 9.07
CA LEU A 755 -19.53 10.21 10.38
C LEU A 755 -18.05 9.95 10.67
N ALA A 756 -17.56 8.74 10.40
CA ALA A 756 -16.14 8.35 10.49
C ALA A 756 -15.21 9.16 9.56
N VAL A 757 -15.65 9.46 8.33
CA VAL A 757 -14.89 10.34 7.44
C VAL A 757 -14.84 11.76 7.99
N ILE A 758 -15.94 12.29 8.53
CA ILE A 758 -15.94 13.62 9.12
C ILE A 758 -15.01 13.68 10.34
N THR A 759 -15.00 12.67 11.22
CA THR A 759 -14.10 12.62 12.38
C THR A 759 -12.64 12.56 11.95
N THR A 760 -12.34 11.75 10.94
CA THR A 760 -10.99 11.62 10.35
C THR A 760 -10.54 12.93 9.69
N ILE A 761 -11.42 13.59 8.93
CA ILE A 761 -11.15 14.89 8.30
C ILE A 761 -10.91 15.97 9.36
N LEU A 762 -11.67 15.98 10.47
CA LEU A 762 -11.43 16.93 11.55
C LEU A 762 -10.13 16.64 12.30
N GLY A 763 -9.83 15.36 12.54
CA GLY A 763 -8.58 14.91 13.17
C GLY A 763 -7.35 15.32 12.36
N ILE A 764 -7.31 14.93 11.08
CA ILE A 764 -6.18 15.20 10.20
C ILE A 764 -6.19 16.64 9.68
N GLY A 765 -7.37 17.21 9.44
CA GLY A 765 -7.53 18.57 8.91
C GLY A 765 -7.01 19.64 9.86
N ALA A 766 -7.02 19.41 11.17
CA ALA A 766 -6.41 20.32 12.14
C ALA A 766 -4.89 20.51 11.91
N LEU A 767 -4.21 19.50 11.35
CA LEU A 767 -2.78 19.56 11.02
C LEU A 767 -2.48 20.42 9.78
N VAL A 768 -3.49 20.82 8.99
CA VAL A 768 -3.29 21.78 7.89
C VAL A 768 -2.82 23.14 8.43
N PHE A 769 -3.19 23.47 9.67
CA PHE A 769 -2.79 24.69 10.36
C PHE A 769 -1.44 24.57 11.10
N ALA A 770 -0.79 23.40 11.06
CA ALA A 770 0.54 23.24 11.63
C ALA A 770 1.56 24.11 10.88
N LYS A 771 2.49 24.72 11.62
CA LYS A 771 3.57 25.51 10.99
C LYS A 771 4.69 24.61 10.47
N HIS A 772 4.85 23.42 11.04
CA HIS A 772 5.87 22.47 10.61
C HIS A 772 5.53 21.88 9.22
N PRO A 773 6.44 21.99 8.22
CA PRO A 773 6.18 21.54 6.85
C PRO A 773 5.78 20.06 6.74
N ALA A 774 6.44 19.18 7.49
CA ALA A 774 6.13 17.75 7.50
C ALA A 774 4.67 17.44 7.91
N LEU A 775 4.14 18.09 8.96
CA LEU A 775 2.77 17.88 9.44
C LEU A 775 1.73 18.43 8.45
N LYS A 776 2.05 19.56 7.80
CA LYS A 776 1.21 20.14 6.73
C LYS A 776 1.16 19.23 5.50
N SER A 777 2.27 18.60 5.13
CA SER A 777 2.32 17.65 4.02
C SER A 777 1.51 16.38 4.32
N ILE A 778 1.62 15.85 5.54
CA ILE A 778 0.83 14.71 6.04
C ILE A 778 -0.67 14.98 5.88
N SER A 779 -1.13 16.16 6.29
CA SER A 779 -2.55 16.50 6.29
C SER A 779 -3.12 16.69 4.89
N ALA A 780 -2.40 17.39 4.00
CA ALA A 780 -2.83 17.64 2.64
C ALA A 780 -3.10 16.33 1.86
N ILE A 781 -2.15 15.39 1.91
CA ILE A 781 -2.25 14.13 1.16
C ILE A 781 -3.29 13.19 1.78
N SER A 782 -3.35 13.12 3.11
CA SER A 782 -4.39 12.35 3.81
C SER A 782 -5.80 12.82 3.44
N LEU A 783 -6.03 14.14 3.42
CA LEU A 783 -7.34 14.72 3.19
C LEU A 783 -7.85 14.42 1.77
N VAL A 784 -6.98 14.58 0.76
CA VAL A 784 -7.27 14.19 -0.62
C VAL A 784 -7.56 12.68 -0.70
N GLY A 785 -6.74 11.87 -0.04
CA GLY A 785 -6.88 10.41 0.00
C GLY A 785 -8.22 9.93 0.57
N VAL A 786 -8.57 10.38 1.78
CA VAL A 786 -9.79 9.98 2.47
C VAL A 786 -11.05 10.44 1.72
N LEU A 787 -11.04 11.66 1.15
CA LEU A 787 -12.15 12.15 0.34
C LEU A 787 -12.30 11.34 -0.96
N ALA A 788 -11.21 11.05 -1.65
CA ALA A 788 -11.22 10.19 -2.83
C ALA A 788 -11.73 8.78 -2.49
N ALA A 789 -11.30 8.20 -1.35
CA ALA A 789 -11.77 6.90 -0.86
C ALA A 789 -13.28 6.87 -0.65
N LEU A 790 -13.85 7.90 0.00
CA LEU A 790 -15.28 8.01 0.25
C LEU A 790 -16.07 8.06 -1.07
N VAL A 791 -15.69 8.96 -1.98
CA VAL A 791 -16.39 9.17 -3.26
C VAL A 791 -16.34 7.91 -4.12
N VAL A 792 -15.16 7.31 -4.27
CA VAL A 792 -14.99 6.10 -5.09
C VAL A 792 -15.80 4.94 -4.50
N THR A 793 -15.75 4.75 -3.19
CA THR A 793 -16.48 3.67 -2.51
C THR A 793 -18.00 3.86 -2.61
N PHE A 794 -18.53 5.07 -2.45
CA PHE A 794 -19.99 5.27 -2.46
C PHE A 794 -20.63 5.14 -3.85
N ILE A 795 -19.87 5.44 -4.89
CA ILE A 795 -20.34 5.44 -6.28
C ILE A 795 -20.03 4.10 -6.95
N PHE A 796 -18.76 3.71 -7.01
CA PHE A 796 -18.31 2.60 -7.85
C PHE A 796 -18.45 1.24 -7.18
N TYR A 797 -18.28 1.14 -5.85
CA TYR A 797 -18.39 -0.17 -5.19
C TYR A 797 -19.78 -0.82 -5.36
N PRO A 798 -20.92 -0.12 -5.11
CA PRO A 798 -22.25 -0.70 -5.35
C PRO A 798 -22.50 -1.08 -6.82
N LEU A 799 -21.95 -0.31 -7.77
CA LEU A 799 -22.05 -0.63 -9.20
C LEU A 799 -21.33 -1.94 -9.52
N LEU A 800 -20.12 -2.11 -8.97
CA LEU A 800 -19.29 -3.28 -9.20
C LEU A 800 -19.88 -4.52 -8.51
N PHE A 801 -20.34 -4.40 -7.26
CA PHE A 801 -21.06 -5.47 -6.56
C PHE A 801 -22.33 -5.89 -7.32
N ARG A 802 -23.10 -4.93 -7.85
CA ARG A 802 -24.31 -5.22 -8.64
C ARG A 802 -23.99 -5.89 -9.98
N ALA A 803 -22.96 -5.43 -10.68
CA ALA A 803 -22.56 -6.02 -11.96
C ALA A 803 -22.15 -7.49 -11.82
N VAL A 804 -21.46 -7.84 -10.73
CA VAL A 804 -20.85 -9.15 -10.51
C VAL A 804 -21.79 -10.10 -9.73
N ILE A 805 -22.56 -9.60 -8.77
CA ILE A 805 -23.33 -10.43 -7.83
C ILE A 805 -24.85 -10.17 -7.96
N SER A 806 -25.36 -9.07 -7.36
CA SER A 806 -26.81 -8.92 -7.15
C SER A 806 -27.60 -8.69 -8.45
N GLY A 807 -27.06 -7.99 -9.43
CA GLY A 807 -27.72 -7.76 -10.71
C GLY A 807 -27.83 -9.01 -11.58
N ARG A 808 -26.99 -10.03 -11.34
CA ARG A 808 -27.10 -11.34 -12.00
C ARG A 808 -28.20 -12.17 -11.35
N THR A 809 -28.25 -12.20 -10.01
CA THR A 809 -29.27 -12.95 -9.27
C THR A 809 -30.66 -12.35 -9.41
N GLU A 810 -30.80 -11.02 -9.50
CA GLU A 810 -32.04 -10.32 -9.87
C GLU A 810 -32.60 -10.79 -11.23
N LYS A 811 -31.73 -11.16 -12.18
CA LYS A 811 -32.11 -11.70 -13.50
C LYS A 811 -32.31 -13.23 -13.50
N GLY A 812 -32.22 -13.86 -12.33
CA GLY A 812 -32.32 -15.31 -12.17
C GLY A 812 -31.10 -16.09 -12.67
N ASN A 813 -29.94 -15.46 -12.81
CA ASN A 813 -28.69 -16.15 -13.14
C ASN A 813 -27.83 -16.35 -11.89
N PRO A 814 -27.00 -17.41 -11.84
CA PRO A 814 -26.03 -17.57 -10.78
C PRO A 814 -25.11 -16.34 -10.68
N PRO A 815 -24.64 -16.01 -9.46
CA PRO A 815 -23.67 -14.95 -9.27
C PRO A 815 -22.36 -15.30 -10.00
N PHE A 816 -21.57 -14.28 -10.32
CA PHE A 816 -20.36 -14.43 -11.11
C PHE A 816 -19.31 -15.31 -10.42
N GLY A 817 -18.59 -16.11 -11.20
CA GLY A 817 -17.42 -16.85 -10.75
C GLY A 817 -16.26 -16.59 -11.72
N ILE A 818 -15.05 -16.34 -11.20
CA ILE A 818 -13.91 -15.94 -12.04
C ILE A 818 -13.50 -17.05 -12.99
N LEU A 819 -13.39 -18.28 -12.50
CA LEU A 819 -12.96 -19.42 -13.31
C LEU A 819 -13.98 -19.74 -14.41
N THR A 820 -15.28 -19.75 -14.08
CA THR A 820 -16.34 -19.99 -15.06
C THR A 820 -16.38 -18.87 -16.10
N PHE A 821 -16.20 -17.61 -15.71
CA PHE A 821 -16.08 -16.50 -16.65
C PHE A 821 -14.85 -16.63 -17.56
N ALA A 822 -13.67 -16.95 -17.00
CA ALA A 822 -12.44 -17.11 -17.78
C ALA A 822 -12.59 -18.21 -18.84
N HIS A 823 -13.09 -19.39 -18.47
CA HIS A 823 -13.35 -20.47 -19.43
C HIS A 823 -14.43 -20.11 -20.45
N SER A 824 -15.46 -19.37 -20.04
CA SER A 824 -16.48 -18.87 -20.96
C SER A 824 -15.87 -17.92 -21.99
N MET A 825 -15.05 -16.97 -21.55
CA MET A 825 -14.37 -16.02 -22.43
C MET A 825 -13.48 -16.75 -23.43
N VAL A 826 -12.66 -17.70 -22.98
CA VAL A 826 -11.84 -18.55 -23.86
C VAL A 826 -12.71 -19.28 -24.89
N SER A 827 -13.84 -19.87 -24.47
CA SER A 827 -14.72 -20.62 -25.36
C SER A 827 -15.41 -19.73 -26.39
N PHE A 828 -15.91 -18.55 -25.99
CA PHE A 828 -16.54 -17.60 -26.90
C PHE A 828 -15.53 -16.93 -27.84
N THR A 829 -14.31 -16.63 -27.37
CA THR A 829 -13.22 -16.14 -28.22
C THR A 829 -12.80 -17.20 -29.24
N TYR A 830 -12.64 -18.46 -28.82
CA TYR A 830 -12.34 -19.58 -29.73
C TYR A 830 -13.45 -19.78 -30.77
N TYR A 831 -14.71 -19.73 -30.34
CA TYR A 831 -15.88 -19.79 -31.22
C TYR A 831 -15.91 -18.63 -32.23
N GLY A 832 -15.65 -17.40 -31.78
CA GLY A 832 -15.66 -16.20 -32.62
C GLY A 832 -14.54 -16.21 -33.67
N LEU A 833 -13.30 -16.47 -33.24
CA LEU A 833 -12.13 -16.52 -34.12
C LEU A 833 -12.22 -17.69 -35.10
N GLY A 834 -12.61 -18.88 -34.65
CA GLY A 834 -12.79 -20.02 -35.54
C GLY A 834 -14.00 -19.88 -36.47
N GLY A 835 -15.05 -19.16 -36.05
CA GLY A 835 -16.15 -18.73 -36.92
C GLY A 835 -15.66 -17.83 -38.06
N ALA A 836 -14.85 -16.82 -37.75
CA ALA A 836 -14.21 -15.97 -38.76
C ALA A 836 -13.32 -16.79 -39.71
N LEU A 837 -12.49 -17.70 -39.16
CA LEU A 837 -11.61 -18.56 -39.95
C LEU A 837 -12.39 -19.50 -40.87
N THR A 838 -13.47 -20.12 -40.38
CA THR A 838 -14.34 -20.98 -41.21
C THR A 838 -15.08 -20.18 -42.29
N SER A 839 -15.43 -18.92 -42.02
CA SER A 839 -15.95 -18.00 -43.04
C SER A 839 -14.93 -17.68 -44.13
N VAL A 840 -13.67 -17.43 -43.77
CA VAL A 840 -12.57 -17.26 -44.76
C VAL A 840 -12.36 -18.55 -45.55
N LEU A 841 -12.31 -19.70 -44.87
CA LEU A 841 -12.19 -21.02 -45.51
C LEU A 841 -13.33 -21.25 -46.51
N SER A 842 -14.55 -20.81 -46.20
CA SER A 842 -15.69 -20.94 -47.10
C SER A 842 -15.51 -20.22 -48.43
N LEU A 843 -14.72 -19.13 -48.46
CA LEU A 843 -14.36 -18.41 -49.68
C LEU A 843 -13.29 -19.18 -50.46
N LEU A 844 -12.28 -19.71 -49.77
CA LEU A 844 -11.21 -20.51 -50.37
C LEU A 844 -11.73 -21.80 -51.01
N VAL A 845 -12.69 -22.47 -50.36
CA VAL A 845 -13.33 -23.70 -50.89
C VAL A 845 -14.02 -23.47 -52.24
N ARG A 846 -14.45 -22.23 -52.56
CA ARG A 846 -15.03 -21.89 -53.87
C ARG A 846 -14.00 -21.94 -55.00
N ILE A 847 -12.72 -21.69 -54.69
CA ILE A 847 -11.62 -21.56 -55.66
C ILE A 847 -10.97 -22.93 -55.96
N VAL A 848 -10.96 -23.85 -54.98
CA VAL A 848 -10.39 -25.20 -55.15
C VAL A 848 -11.03 -25.90 -56.36
N PRO A 849 -10.32 -26.60 -57.26
CA PRO A 849 -10.92 -27.36 -58.37
C PRO A 849 -11.17 -28.83 -57.96
N ALA A 850 -12.38 -29.14 -57.46
CA ALA A 850 -12.81 -30.49 -57.09
C ALA A 850 -14.35 -30.62 -57.18
N ASN A 851 -14.88 -31.85 -57.10
CA ASN A 851 -16.31 -32.11 -57.20
C ASN A 851 -17.11 -31.30 -56.14
N PRO A 852 -18.13 -30.49 -56.54
CA PRO A 852 -18.91 -29.63 -55.64
C PRO A 852 -19.50 -30.37 -54.43
N LYS A 853 -19.97 -31.61 -54.61
CA LYS A 853 -20.56 -32.43 -53.54
C LYS A 853 -19.51 -32.83 -52.50
N LYS A 854 -18.32 -33.27 -52.94
CA LYS A 854 -17.21 -33.66 -52.05
C LYS A 854 -16.66 -32.48 -51.26
N LYS A 855 -16.50 -31.31 -51.91
CA LYS A 855 -16.05 -30.07 -51.24
C LYS A 855 -17.03 -29.60 -50.17
N LEU A 856 -18.33 -29.56 -50.48
CA LEU A 856 -19.35 -29.14 -49.52
C LEU A 856 -19.39 -30.09 -48.32
N LEU A 857 -19.27 -31.39 -48.54
CA LEU A 857 -19.21 -32.39 -47.48
C LEU A 857 -17.96 -32.21 -46.60
N ALA A 858 -16.78 -32.00 -47.21
CA ALA A 858 -15.54 -31.73 -46.48
C ALA A 858 -15.62 -30.42 -45.68
N PHE A 859 -16.15 -29.34 -46.26
CA PHE A 859 -16.35 -28.07 -45.57
C PHE A 859 -17.30 -28.22 -44.37
N LYS A 860 -18.44 -28.91 -44.55
CA LYS A 860 -19.36 -29.21 -43.46
C LYS A 860 -18.74 -30.10 -42.38
N TRP A 861 -17.88 -31.06 -42.76
CA TRP A 861 -17.15 -31.88 -41.81
C TRP A 861 -16.17 -31.06 -40.97
N ILE A 862 -15.38 -30.18 -41.61
CA ILE A 862 -14.47 -29.25 -40.90
C ILE A 862 -15.27 -28.35 -39.97
N MET A 863 -16.38 -27.77 -40.46
CA MET A 863 -17.26 -26.92 -39.67
C MET A 863 -17.87 -27.68 -38.48
N ALA A 864 -18.35 -28.92 -38.68
CA ALA A 864 -18.90 -29.77 -37.63
C ALA A 864 -17.85 -30.12 -36.56
N LYS A 865 -16.63 -30.46 -36.97
CA LYS A 865 -15.50 -30.70 -36.05
C LYS A 865 -15.12 -29.45 -35.27
N PHE A 866 -15.10 -28.29 -35.93
CA PHE A 866 -14.85 -27.01 -35.27
C PHE A 866 -15.94 -26.68 -34.24
N ILE A 867 -17.22 -26.66 -34.62
CA ILE A 867 -18.30 -26.35 -33.67
C ILE A 867 -18.37 -27.35 -32.51
N ALA A 868 -18.07 -28.64 -32.76
CA ALA A 868 -17.95 -29.63 -31.70
C ALA A 868 -16.75 -29.32 -30.79
N SER A 869 -15.58 -28.99 -31.34
CA SER A 869 -14.37 -28.67 -30.56
C SER A 869 -14.52 -27.49 -29.61
N VAL A 870 -15.42 -26.54 -29.93
CA VAL A 870 -15.78 -25.43 -29.03
C VAL A 870 -16.34 -25.93 -27.70
N LEU A 871 -17.08 -27.04 -27.69
CA LEU A 871 -17.54 -27.61 -26.42
C LEU A 871 -16.36 -28.11 -25.58
N TYR A 872 -15.28 -28.58 -26.20
CA TYR A 872 -14.12 -29.15 -25.53
C TYR A 872 -13.13 -28.11 -24.98
N THR A 873 -13.30 -26.81 -25.28
CA THR A 873 -12.48 -25.75 -24.67
C THR A 873 -12.72 -25.61 -23.17
N ASN A 874 -13.92 -25.98 -22.69
CA ASN A 874 -14.21 -26.13 -21.27
C ASN A 874 -14.04 -27.61 -20.85
N LEU A 875 -12.95 -27.90 -20.12
CA LEU A 875 -12.59 -29.24 -19.65
C LEU A 875 -13.54 -29.80 -18.58
N PHE A 876 -14.28 -28.93 -17.88
CA PHE A 876 -15.16 -29.32 -16.77
C PHE A 876 -16.58 -29.70 -17.21
N VAL A 877 -16.92 -29.46 -18.48
CA VAL A 877 -18.16 -29.94 -19.07
C VAL A 877 -17.94 -31.35 -19.60
N LYS A 878 -18.69 -32.34 -19.13
CA LYS A 878 -18.65 -33.72 -19.65
C LYS A 878 -19.52 -33.82 -20.90
N LYS A 879 -19.09 -34.52 -21.95
CA LYS A 879 -19.85 -34.68 -23.20
C LYS A 879 -20.07 -36.17 -23.46
N LYS A 880 -21.29 -36.56 -23.82
CA LYS A 880 -21.63 -37.94 -24.16
C LYS A 880 -22.57 -37.96 -25.35
N VAL A 881 -22.29 -38.80 -26.34
CA VAL A 881 -23.18 -39.05 -27.48
C VAL A 881 -23.55 -40.53 -27.45
N ASN A 882 -24.84 -40.84 -27.33
CA ASN A 882 -25.35 -42.20 -27.37
C ASN A 882 -26.07 -42.43 -28.70
N ASN A 883 -25.60 -43.41 -29.45
CA ASN A 883 -26.22 -43.86 -30.70
C ASN A 883 -26.45 -45.38 -30.63
N PRO A 884 -27.40 -45.85 -29.78
CA PRO A 884 -27.56 -47.26 -29.49
C PRO A 884 -28.00 -48.10 -30.69
N ARG A 885 -28.64 -47.47 -31.69
CA ARG A 885 -29.11 -48.12 -32.93
C ARG A 885 -28.11 -48.02 -34.09
N GLY A 886 -26.96 -47.37 -33.89
CA GLY A 886 -25.93 -47.25 -34.92
C GLY A 886 -26.36 -46.44 -36.14
N GLU A 887 -27.22 -45.43 -35.97
CA GLU A 887 -27.66 -44.54 -37.06
C GLU A 887 -26.44 -43.92 -37.76
N THR A 888 -26.34 -44.10 -39.07
CA THR A 888 -25.19 -43.65 -39.88
C THR A 888 -25.40 -42.26 -40.47
N PHE A 889 -26.64 -41.73 -40.42
CA PHE A 889 -27.04 -40.44 -40.99
C PHE A 889 -26.85 -40.34 -42.51
N GLU A 890 -26.72 -41.49 -43.19
CA GLU A 890 -26.57 -41.50 -44.65
C GLU A 890 -27.89 -41.30 -45.39
N LYS A 891 -28.98 -41.88 -44.86
CA LYS A 891 -30.35 -41.66 -45.34
C LYS A 891 -30.85 -40.31 -44.79
N PRO A 892 -31.21 -39.33 -45.65
CA PRO A 892 -31.77 -38.05 -45.19
C PRO A 892 -33.02 -38.24 -44.31
N ALA A 893 -33.18 -37.35 -43.34
CA ALA A 893 -34.34 -37.29 -42.46
C ALA A 893 -34.64 -35.85 -42.05
N VAL A 894 -35.82 -35.62 -41.49
CA VAL A 894 -36.05 -34.44 -40.65
C VAL A 894 -35.60 -34.77 -39.23
N ILE A 895 -34.47 -34.21 -38.83
CA ILE A 895 -33.94 -34.32 -37.47
C ILE A 895 -34.67 -33.31 -36.59
N ILE A 896 -35.34 -33.82 -35.55
CA ILE A 896 -35.98 -32.97 -34.53
C ILE A 896 -35.20 -33.03 -33.23
N ALA A 897 -34.97 -31.88 -32.60
CA ALA A 897 -34.31 -31.83 -31.29
C ALA A 897 -34.94 -30.79 -30.35
N ASN A 898 -34.83 -31.01 -29.03
CA ASN A 898 -35.25 -30.00 -28.05
C ASN A 898 -34.28 -28.82 -28.04
N HIS A 899 -34.79 -27.63 -27.72
CA HIS A 899 -34.01 -26.39 -27.78
C HIS A 899 -34.00 -25.69 -26.43
N THR A 900 -32.85 -25.71 -25.75
CA THR A 900 -32.70 -25.19 -24.39
C THR A 900 -31.50 -24.25 -24.23
N SER A 901 -30.54 -24.25 -25.17
CA SER A 901 -29.32 -23.45 -25.08
C SER A 901 -28.78 -23.03 -26.45
N PHE A 902 -27.85 -22.08 -26.44
CA PHE A 902 -26.97 -21.83 -27.58
C PHE A 902 -26.08 -23.04 -27.90
N LEU A 903 -25.75 -23.87 -26.91
CA LEU A 903 -24.89 -25.04 -27.08
C LEU A 903 -25.54 -26.19 -27.88
N ASP A 904 -26.86 -26.15 -28.12
CA ASP A 904 -27.58 -27.25 -28.78
C ASP A 904 -27.10 -27.49 -30.22
N THR A 905 -26.84 -26.42 -30.95
CA THR A 905 -26.32 -26.51 -32.33
C THR A 905 -24.88 -27.04 -32.36
N LEU A 906 -24.07 -26.68 -31.37
CA LEU A 906 -22.72 -27.22 -31.20
C LEU A 906 -22.77 -28.71 -30.85
N ALA A 907 -23.71 -29.11 -29.98
CA ALA A 907 -23.89 -30.47 -29.52
C ALA A 907 -24.32 -31.41 -30.65
N LEU A 908 -25.22 -30.96 -31.54
CA LEU A 908 -25.57 -31.69 -32.76
C LEU A 908 -24.39 -31.87 -33.71
N GLY A 909 -23.44 -30.94 -33.73
CA GLY A 909 -22.18 -31.08 -34.46
C GLY A 909 -21.30 -32.25 -34.01
N MET A 910 -21.50 -32.77 -32.80
CA MET A 910 -20.84 -34.00 -32.31
C MET A 910 -21.42 -35.26 -32.96
N VAL A 911 -22.66 -35.20 -33.46
CA VAL A 911 -23.41 -36.37 -33.94
C VAL A 911 -23.17 -36.61 -35.42
N THR A 912 -23.33 -35.59 -36.27
CA THR A 912 -23.17 -35.72 -37.72
C THR A 912 -22.79 -34.39 -38.35
N HIS A 913 -22.26 -34.44 -39.58
CA HIS A 913 -21.96 -33.27 -40.42
C HIS A 913 -22.92 -33.15 -41.61
N ARG A 914 -23.84 -34.11 -41.79
CA ARG A 914 -24.81 -34.15 -42.90
C ARG A 914 -26.12 -33.42 -42.57
N MET A 915 -26.01 -32.18 -42.09
CA MET A 915 -27.15 -31.39 -41.60
C MET A 915 -27.32 -30.06 -42.33
N ILE A 916 -28.56 -29.59 -42.42
CA ILE A 916 -28.96 -28.25 -42.83
C ILE A 916 -29.78 -27.65 -41.70
N TYR A 917 -29.24 -26.61 -41.06
CA TYR A 917 -29.95 -25.90 -40.01
C TYR A 917 -30.91 -24.88 -40.61
N LEU A 918 -32.07 -24.80 -39.98
CA LEU A 918 -33.00 -23.70 -40.08
C LEU A 918 -32.56 -22.64 -39.07
N VAL A 919 -31.96 -21.54 -39.54
CA VAL A 919 -31.31 -20.51 -38.70
C VAL A 919 -32.08 -19.20 -38.67
N ASN A 920 -31.82 -18.38 -37.65
CA ASN A 920 -32.36 -17.02 -37.55
C ASN A 920 -31.56 -16.05 -38.46
N ASP A 921 -32.18 -14.95 -38.89
CA ASP A 921 -31.59 -13.97 -39.81
C ASP A 921 -30.28 -13.38 -39.34
N TRP A 922 -30.19 -13.05 -38.04
CA TRP A 922 -28.98 -12.47 -37.49
C TRP A 922 -27.80 -13.45 -37.58
N VAL A 923 -28.05 -14.76 -37.55
CA VAL A 923 -27.01 -15.79 -37.76
C VAL A 923 -26.61 -15.85 -39.22
N TYR A 924 -27.60 -15.88 -40.11
CA TYR A 924 -27.40 -15.95 -41.55
C TYR A 924 -26.65 -14.72 -42.10
N ASN A 925 -26.89 -13.53 -41.54
CA ASN A 925 -26.33 -12.25 -41.98
C ASN A 925 -25.12 -11.76 -41.16
N SER A 926 -24.67 -12.51 -40.15
CA SER A 926 -23.53 -12.13 -39.32
C SER A 926 -22.25 -11.94 -40.15
N PRO A 927 -21.44 -10.90 -39.87
CA PRO A 927 -20.16 -10.72 -40.54
C PRO A 927 -19.12 -11.80 -40.17
N VAL A 928 -19.27 -12.42 -38.99
CA VAL A 928 -18.29 -13.40 -38.47
C VAL A 928 -18.56 -14.80 -39.02
N PHE A 929 -19.81 -15.26 -39.01
CA PHE A 929 -20.19 -16.64 -39.39
C PHE A 929 -21.14 -16.73 -40.58
N GLY A 930 -21.74 -15.62 -41.03
CA GLY A 930 -22.69 -15.61 -42.15
C GLY A 930 -22.13 -16.20 -43.45
N PRO A 931 -20.91 -15.85 -43.91
CA PRO A 931 -20.32 -16.48 -45.09
C PRO A 931 -20.21 -18.01 -44.98
N ALA A 932 -19.74 -18.53 -43.84
CA ALA A 932 -19.68 -19.97 -43.58
C ALA A 932 -21.07 -20.62 -43.56
N VAL A 933 -22.04 -20.00 -42.87
CA VAL A 933 -23.44 -20.46 -42.76
C VAL A 933 -24.11 -20.56 -44.13
N ARG A 934 -23.93 -19.53 -44.98
CA ARG A 934 -24.44 -19.50 -46.35
C ARG A 934 -23.75 -20.52 -47.24
N ALA A 935 -22.43 -20.66 -47.13
CA ALA A 935 -21.68 -21.68 -47.88
C ALA A 935 -22.06 -23.11 -47.46
N ALA A 936 -22.41 -23.32 -46.19
CA ALA A 936 -22.94 -24.59 -45.69
C ALA A 936 -24.36 -24.89 -46.19
N GLY A 937 -25.04 -23.93 -46.84
CA GLY A 937 -26.39 -24.09 -47.37
C GLY A 937 -27.48 -24.13 -46.30
N PHE A 938 -27.27 -23.49 -45.14
CA PHE A 938 -28.31 -23.31 -44.13
C PHE A 938 -29.38 -22.32 -44.61
N TYR A 939 -30.59 -22.41 -44.06
CA TYR A 939 -31.75 -21.65 -44.54
C TYR A 939 -32.28 -20.69 -43.46
N PRO A 940 -32.53 -19.40 -43.77
CA PRO A 940 -33.11 -18.44 -42.82
C PRO A 940 -34.63 -18.63 -42.69
N VAL A 941 -35.10 -18.84 -41.46
CA VAL A 941 -36.52 -19.21 -41.19
C VAL A 941 -37.52 -18.06 -41.35
N SER A 942 -37.06 -16.81 -41.31
CA SER A 942 -37.88 -15.60 -41.43
C SER A 942 -38.60 -15.47 -42.79
N ALA A 943 -38.02 -16.05 -43.85
CA ALA A 943 -38.57 -16.07 -45.20
C ALA A 943 -39.77 -17.02 -45.35
N GLY A 944 -40.21 -17.67 -44.27
CA GLY A 944 -41.25 -18.69 -44.32
C GLY A 944 -40.72 -20.05 -44.78
N ILE A 945 -41.26 -21.11 -44.18
CA ILE A 945 -40.89 -22.49 -44.54
C ILE A 945 -41.43 -22.85 -45.94
N GLU A 946 -42.57 -22.27 -46.33
CA GLU A 946 -43.25 -22.50 -47.61
C GLU A 946 -42.47 -21.93 -48.80
N GLU A 947 -41.89 -20.73 -48.68
CA GLU A 947 -41.05 -20.13 -49.74
C GLU A 947 -39.69 -20.84 -49.89
N GLY A 948 -39.26 -21.57 -48.86
CA GLY A 948 -37.98 -22.28 -48.80
C GLY A 948 -37.99 -23.72 -49.30
N VAL A 949 -39.16 -24.26 -49.64
CA VAL A 949 -39.36 -25.69 -49.95
C VAL A 949 -38.41 -26.15 -51.07
N GLU A 950 -38.30 -25.39 -52.15
CA GLU A 950 -37.47 -25.76 -53.30
C GLU A 950 -35.96 -25.70 -53.00
N HIS A 951 -35.53 -24.74 -52.18
CA HIS A 951 -34.14 -24.67 -51.71
C HIS A 951 -33.79 -25.89 -50.84
N LEU A 952 -34.68 -26.23 -49.90
CA LEU A 952 -34.49 -27.35 -48.98
C LEU A 952 -34.56 -28.70 -49.71
N ARG A 953 -35.46 -28.86 -50.69
CA ARG A 953 -35.57 -30.07 -51.55
C ARG A 953 -34.23 -30.40 -52.22
N LYS A 954 -33.58 -29.40 -52.84
CA LYS A 954 -32.25 -29.56 -53.46
C LYS A 954 -31.18 -30.01 -52.46
N LYS A 955 -31.26 -29.60 -51.19
CA LYS A 955 -30.31 -30.03 -50.16
C LYS A 955 -30.60 -31.45 -49.67
N VAL A 956 -31.86 -31.84 -49.58
CA VAL A 956 -32.27 -33.21 -49.26
C VAL A 956 -31.81 -34.17 -50.35
N GLU A 957 -32.01 -33.85 -51.63
CA GLU A 957 -31.52 -34.63 -52.78
C GLU A 957 -29.99 -34.77 -52.81
N GLN A 958 -29.27 -33.78 -52.28
CA GLN A 958 -27.81 -33.84 -52.10
C GLN A 958 -27.37 -34.80 -50.99
N GLY A 959 -28.31 -35.34 -50.20
CA GLY A 959 -28.07 -36.30 -49.12
C GLY A 959 -27.98 -35.67 -47.73
N PHE A 960 -28.52 -34.45 -47.52
CA PHE A 960 -28.48 -33.78 -46.22
C PHE A 960 -29.80 -33.87 -45.47
N SER A 961 -29.72 -34.06 -44.15
CA SER A 961 -30.88 -34.03 -43.25
C SER A 961 -31.23 -32.61 -42.82
N LEU A 962 -32.51 -32.32 -42.62
CA LEU A 962 -32.99 -31.01 -42.17
C LEU A 962 -33.11 -31.00 -40.65
N VAL A 963 -32.49 -30.03 -39.97
CA VAL A 963 -32.55 -29.91 -38.51
C VAL A 963 -33.57 -28.86 -38.11
N VAL A 964 -34.58 -29.29 -37.36
CA VAL A 964 -35.65 -28.42 -36.85
C VAL A 964 -35.75 -28.54 -35.34
N PHE A 965 -35.87 -27.40 -34.66
CA PHE A 965 -36.21 -27.34 -33.24
C PHE A 965 -37.72 -27.09 -33.12
N PRO A 966 -38.56 -28.13 -32.98
CA PRO A 966 -40.01 -28.01 -33.14
C PRO A 966 -40.69 -27.19 -32.02
N GLU A 967 -40.00 -26.86 -30.93
CA GLU A 967 -40.52 -25.97 -29.87
C GLU A 967 -40.57 -24.49 -30.29
N GLY A 968 -39.93 -24.12 -31.41
CA GLY A 968 -39.93 -22.77 -32.00
C GLY A 968 -39.08 -21.74 -31.25
N THR A 969 -38.91 -21.86 -29.93
CA THR A 969 -38.03 -21.01 -29.14
C THR A 969 -37.27 -21.82 -28.09
N ARG A 970 -36.13 -21.29 -27.61
CA ARG A 970 -35.37 -21.92 -26.51
C ARG A 970 -36.19 -21.92 -25.22
N SER A 971 -36.36 -23.10 -24.62
CA SER A 971 -36.90 -23.26 -23.27
C SER A 971 -35.94 -22.69 -22.21
N MET A 972 -36.47 -22.30 -21.05
CA MET A 972 -35.70 -21.83 -19.89
C MET A 972 -35.30 -22.98 -18.94
N SER A 973 -35.72 -24.22 -19.25
CA SER A 973 -35.50 -25.38 -18.40
C SER A 973 -35.55 -26.70 -19.18
N ASN A 974 -35.37 -27.83 -18.50
CA ASN A 974 -35.53 -29.18 -19.06
C ASN A 974 -37.01 -29.60 -19.26
N HIS A 975 -37.95 -28.66 -19.32
CA HIS A 975 -39.33 -28.96 -19.69
C HIS A 975 -39.50 -28.85 -21.21
N ILE A 976 -39.94 -29.96 -21.84
CA ILE A 976 -40.21 -30.04 -23.27
C ILE A 976 -41.58 -29.45 -23.58
N HIS A 977 -41.62 -28.37 -24.36
CA HIS A 977 -42.87 -27.71 -24.75
C HIS A 977 -43.63 -28.47 -25.84
N ARG A 978 -44.75 -27.89 -26.31
CA ARG A 978 -45.49 -28.46 -27.43
C ARG A 978 -44.71 -28.28 -28.72
N PHE A 979 -44.74 -29.28 -29.60
CA PHE A 979 -44.13 -29.18 -30.92
C PHE A 979 -45.05 -28.47 -31.91
N HIS A 980 -44.45 -27.60 -32.73
CA HIS A 980 -45.07 -26.96 -33.88
C HIS A 980 -45.02 -27.88 -35.10
N LYS A 981 -46.00 -27.71 -36.01
CA LYS A 981 -46.24 -28.63 -37.14
C LYS A 981 -45.20 -28.55 -38.27
N GLY A 982 -44.38 -27.50 -38.32
CA GLY A 982 -43.50 -27.21 -39.48
C GLY A 982 -42.49 -28.31 -39.83
N ALA A 983 -41.89 -28.97 -38.82
CA ALA A 983 -40.97 -30.09 -39.06
C ALA A 983 -41.68 -31.29 -39.73
N PHE A 984 -42.90 -31.57 -39.27
CA PHE A 984 -43.71 -32.70 -39.73
C PHE A 984 -44.30 -32.46 -41.11
N PHE A 985 -44.67 -31.20 -41.41
CA PHE A 985 -45.03 -30.77 -42.75
C PHE A 985 -43.88 -30.98 -43.74
N LEU A 986 -42.65 -30.57 -43.40
CA LEU A 986 -41.48 -30.80 -44.26
C LEU A 986 -41.18 -32.29 -44.47
N ALA A 987 -41.39 -33.12 -43.43
CA ALA A 987 -41.22 -34.57 -43.54
C ALA A 987 -42.21 -35.17 -44.56
N GLU A 988 -43.47 -34.75 -44.54
CA GLU A 988 -44.49 -35.19 -45.49
C GLU A 988 -44.25 -34.68 -46.92
N GLN A 989 -43.91 -33.39 -47.08
CA GLN A 989 -43.65 -32.77 -48.38
C GLN A 989 -42.44 -33.36 -49.13
N PHE A 990 -41.45 -33.83 -48.38
CA PHE A 990 -40.22 -34.42 -48.93
C PHE A 990 -40.17 -35.94 -48.82
N GLN A 991 -41.22 -36.58 -48.30
CA GLN A 991 -41.28 -38.03 -48.06
C GLN A 991 -40.09 -38.53 -47.24
N LEU A 992 -39.79 -37.84 -46.14
CA LEU A 992 -38.65 -38.13 -45.25
C LEU A 992 -39.10 -38.74 -43.92
N ASP A 993 -38.27 -39.64 -43.41
CA ASP A 993 -38.38 -40.11 -42.02
C ASP A 993 -38.14 -38.98 -41.02
N ILE A 994 -38.63 -39.15 -39.80
CA ILE A 994 -38.32 -38.27 -38.67
C ILE A 994 -37.28 -38.94 -37.79
N LEU A 995 -36.20 -38.23 -37.47
CA LEU A 995 -35.15 -38.71 -36.56
C LEU A 995 -35.11 -37.84 -35.29
N PRO A 996 -35.69 -38.30 -34.18
CA PRO A 996 -35.65 -37.57 -32.93
C PRO A 996 -34.28 -37.65 -32.26
N ILE A 997 -33.77 -36.50 -31.80
CA ILE A 997 -32.54 -36.39 -31.01
C ILE A 997 -32.83 -35.59 -29.75
N THR A 998 -32.52 -36.16 -28.60
CA THR A 998 -32.68 -35.51 -27.30
C THR A 998 -31.35 -34.97 -26.80
N ILE A 999 -31.34 -33.73 -26.31
CA ILE A 999 -30.19 -33.00 -25.78
C ILE A 999 -30.46 -32.67 -24.31
N HIS A 1000 -29.71 -33.28 -23.40
CA HIS A 1000 -29.84 -33.10 -21.95
C HIS A 1000 -28.64 -32.34 -21.37
N GLY A 1001 -28.89 -31.45 -20.41
CA GLY A 1001 -27.89 -30.73 -19.62
C GLY A 1001 -27.38 -29.39 -20.17
N ASN A 1002 -27.76 -29.05 -21.41
CA ASN A 1002 -27.40 -27.78 -22.04
C ASN A 1002 -28.06 -26.57 -21.36
N SER A 1003 -29.27 -26.73 -20.82
CA SER A 1003 -30.01 -25.67 -20.14
C SER A 1003 -29.35 -25.24 -18.82
N GLU A 1004 -28.68 -26.17 -18.12
CA GLU A 1004 -27.86 -25.91 -16.94
C GLU A 1004 -26.47 -25.38 -17.29
N THR A 1005 -25.86 -25.94 -18.34
CA THR A 1005 -24.48 -25.62 -18.74
C THR A 1005 -24.37 -24.21 -19.30
N LEU A 1006 -25.30 -23.77 -20.16
CA LEU A 1006 -25.38 -22.38 -20.62
C LEU A 1006 -26.85 -21.97 -20.70
N PRO A 1007 -27.41 -21.43 -19.60
CA PRO A 1007 -28.80 -21.00 -19.55
C PRO A 1007 -29.11 -19.93 -20.60
N LYS A 1008 -30.35 -19.95 -21.10
CA LYS A 1008 -30.82 -18.93 -22.06
C LYS A 1008 -30.69 -17.52 -21.47
N GLY A 1009 -30.06 -16.63 -22.24
CA GLY A 1009 -29.86 -15.22 -21.86
C GLY A 1009 -28.59 -14.96 -21.03
N ASP A 1010 -27.78 -15.99 -20.78
CA ASP A 1010 -26.48 -15.86 -20.13
C ASP A 1010 -25.33 -16.07 -21.13
N PHE A 1011 -24.13 -15.66 -20.73
CA PHE A 1011 -22.87 -15.85 -21.44
C PHE A 1011 -21.82 -16.61 -20.60
N ILE A 1012 -22.20 -17.07 -19.40
CA ILE A 1012 -21.35 -17.92 -18.57
C ILE A 1012 -21.69 -19.39 -18.84
N ILE A 1013 -20.68 -20.16 -19.22
CA ILE A 1013 -20.69 -21.60 -19.37
C ILE A 1013 -20.31 -22.22 -18.03
N TYR A 1014 -21.30 -22.81 -17.36
CA TYR A 1014 -21.17 -23.49 -16.08
C TYR A 1014 -20.72 -24.95 -16.24
N ASP A 1015 -20.10 -25.50 -15.21
CA ASP A 1015 -19.75 -26.92 -15.17
C ASP A 1015 -21.02 -27.79 -15.22
N GLY A 1016 -21.00 -28.84 -16.03
CA GLY A 1016 -22.16 -29.70 -16.21
C GLY A 1016 -21.86 -30.89 -17.12
N SER A 1017 -22.92 -31.51 -17.63
CA SER A 1017 -22.82 -32.61 -18.59
C SER A 1017 -23.75 -32.38 -19.76
N ILE A 1018 -23.24 -32.53 -20.97
CA ILE A 1018 -23.99 -32.48 -22.22
C ILE A 1018 -24.16 -33.92 -22.70
N THR A 1019 -25.40 -34.41 -22.76
CA THR A 1019 -25.70 -35.73 -23.30
C THR A 1019 -26.62 -35.63 -24.49
N VAL A 1020 -26.22 -36.23 -25.62
CA VAL A 1020 -27.00 -36.27 -26.85
C VAL A 1020 -27.36 -37.72 -27.15
N ASP A 1021 -28.66 -38.03 -27.17
CA ASP A 1021 -29.18 -39.35 -27.47
C ASP A 1021 -29.89 -39.34 -28.81
N VAL A 1022 -29.45 -40.21 -29.71
CA VAL A 1022 -30.09 -40.47 -31.01
C VAL A 1022 -31.15 -41.54 -30.81
N LEU A 1023 -32.42 -41.17 -30.99
CA LEU A 1023 -33.56 -42.07 -30.77
C LEU A 1023 -33.87 -42.90 -32.03
N GLU A 1024 -34.91 -43.73 -31.97
CA GLU A 1024 -35.31 -44.52 -33.13
C GLU A 1024 -35.77 -43.63 -34.29
N ARG A 1025 -35.33 -43.98 -35.50
CA ARG A 1025 -35.80 -43.38 -36.75
C ARG A 1025 -37.26 -43.80 -36.98
N ILE A 1026 -38.14 -42.83 -37.11
CA ILE A 1026 -39.57 -43.03 -37.30
C ILE A 1026 -39.88 -42.93 -38.79
N GLY A 1027 -40.25 -44.07 -39.40
CA GLY A 1027 -40.64 -44.13 -40.80
C GLY A 1027 -41.88 -43.28 -41.09
N ILE A 1028 -42.00 -42.78 -42.32
CA ILE A 1028 -43.14 -41.95 -42.72
C ILE A 1028 -44.48 -42.70 -42.62
N ASP A 1029 -44.48 -43.99 -42.98
CA ASP A 1029 -45.65 -44.87 -42.95
C ASP A 1029 -45.87 -45.56 -41.59
N ASP A 1030 -45.12 -45.16 -40.55
CA ASP A 1030 -45.26 -45.77 -39.23
C ASP A 1030 -46.60 -45.41 -38.57
N ALA A 1031 -47.55 -46.35 -38.64
CA ALA A 1031 -48.90 -46.21 -38.11
C ALA A 1031 -48.95 -45.93 -36.60
N ARG A 1032 -47.89 -46.29 -35.83
CA ARG A 1032 -47.80 -45.99 -34.39
C ARG A 1032 -47.89 -44.49 -34.11
N PHE A 1033 -47.46 -43.66 -35.05
CA PHE A 1033 -47.40 -42.21 -34.90
C PHE A 1033 -48.52 -41.46 -35.62
N GLY A 1034 -49.48 -42.14 -36.24
CA GLY A 1034 -50.64 -41.49 -36.89
C GLY A 1034 -50.44 -41.24 -38.39
N GLY A 1035 -51.55 -40.95 -39.07
CA GLY A 1035 -51.64 -40.94 -40.54
C GLY A 1035 -51.40 -39.58 -41.21
N ASP A 1036 -51.65 -38.47 -40.50
CA ASP A 1036 -51.40 -37.11 -41.00
C ASP A 1036 -50.34 -36.37 -40.15
N TYR A 1037 -49.76 -35.31 -40.70
CA TYR A 1037 -48.70 -34.55 -40.01
C TYR A 1037 -49.16 -33.90 -38.68
N VAL A 1038 -50.47 -33.69 -38.47
CA VAL A 1038 -51.02 -33.11 -37.22
C VAL A 1038 -51.06 -34.16 -36.12
N GLU A 1039 -51.57 -35.35 -36.42
CA GLU A 1039 -51.59 -36.50 -35.51
C GLU A 1039 -50.17 -36.93 -35.16
N ARG A 1040 -49.28 -36.99 -36.17
CA ARG A 1040 -47.84 -37.26 -36.01
C ARG A 1040 -47.15 -36.26 -35.10
N THR A 1041 -47.44 -34.97 -35.25
CA THR A 1041 -46.89 -33.94 -34.34
C THR A 1041 -47.23 -34.25 -32.88
N LYS A 1042 -48.48 -34.63 -32.58
CA LYS A 1042 -48.93 -34.91 -31.20
C LYS A 1042 -48.33 -36.20 -30.63
N LYS A 1043 -48.36 -37.30 -31.40
CA LYS A 1043 -47.85 -38.60 -30.94
C LYS A 1043 -46.32 -38.60 -30.81
N ILE A 1044 -45.60 -38.00 -31.77
CA ILE A 1044 -44.13 -37.89 -31.71
C ILE A 1044 -43.70 -36.97 -30.57
N ASN A 1045 -44.39 -35.87 -30.29
CA ASN A 1045 -44.13 -35.04 -29.11
C ASN A 1045 -44.30 -35.86 -27.80
N THR A 1046 -45.36 -36.68 -27.71
CA THR A 1046 -45.60 -37.54 -26.54
C THR A 1046 -44.48 -38.58 -26.37
N PHE A 1047 -44.07 -39.22 -27.47
CA PHE A 1047 -42.93 -40.13 -27.49
C PHE A 1047 -41.61 -39.43 -27.08
N PHE A 1048 -41.31 -38.28 -27.67
CA PHE A 1048 -40.12 -37.49 -27.37
C PHE A 1048 -40.06 -37.12 -25.88
N ARG A 1049 -41.18 -36.70 -25.29
CA ARG A 1049 -41.27 -36.40 -23.85
C ARG A 1049 -41.01 -37.62 -22.98
N SER A 1050 -41.55 -38.79 -23.36
CA SER A 1050 -41.32 -40.06 -22.66
C SER A 1050 -39.84 -40.45 -22.67
N GLU A 1051 -39.20 -40.41 -23.84
CA GLU A 1051 -37.78 -40.74 -23.99
C GLU A 1051 -36.88 -39.74 -23.26
N PHE A 1052 -37.16 -38.43 -23.38
CA PHE A 1052 -36.43 -37.40 -22.64
C PHE A 1052 -36.53 -37.62 -21.12
N LYS A 1053 -37.71 -38.02 -20.61
CA LYS A 1053 -37.91 -38.33 -19.19
C LYS A 1053 -37.10 -39.56 -18.74
N GLN A 1054 -36.95 -40.59 -19.57
CA GLN A 1054 -36.09 -41.73 -19.26
C GLN A 1054 -34.62 -41.30 -19.16
N ILE A 1055 -34.17 -40.42 -20.06
CA ILE A 1055 -32.82 -39.85 -20.03
C ILE A 1055 -32.58 -39.09 -18.72
N ARG A 1056 -33.53 -38.23 -18.33
CA ARG A 1056 -33.46 -37.51 -17.04
C ARG A 1056 -33.31 -38.48 -15.87
N ARG A 1057 -34.14 -39.52 -15.79
CA ARG A 1057 -34.06 -40.56 -14.72
C ARG A 1057 -32.73 -41.30 -14.68
N ARG A 1058 -32.07 -41.49 -15.83
CA ARG A 1058 -30.79 -42.18 -15.94
C ARG A 1058 -29.60 -41.30 -15.54
N ILE A 1059 -29.68 -39.99 -15.76
CA ILE A 1059 -28.54 -39.06 -15.67
C ILE A 1059 -28.62 -38.15 -14.43
N GLU A 1060 -29.82 -37.68 -14.08
CA GLU A 1060 -30.04 -36.75 -12.97
C GLU A 1060 -29.99 -37.51 -11.64
N GLY A 1061 -28.80 -37.86 -11.15
CA GLY A 1061 -28.59 -38.40 -9.81
C GLY A 1061 -28.59 -37.33 -8.70
N PRO A 1062 -28.37 -37.71 -7.43
CA PRO A 1062 -28.39 -36.78 -6.29
C PRO A 1062 -27.45 -35.57 -6.45
N ASP A 1063 -26.23 -35.80 -6.94
CA ASP A 1063 -25.24 -34.73 -7.13
C ASP A 1063 -25.48 -33.85 -8.37
N TYR A 1064 -26.41 -34.19 -9.27
CA TYR A 1064 -26.56 -33.52 -10.57
C TYR A 1064 -26.87 -32.02 -10.41
N PHE A 1065 -27.83 -31.67 -9.55
CA PHE A 1065 -28.22 -30.27 -9.31
C PHE A 1065 -27.46 -29.59 -8.16
N LYS A 1066 -26.55 -30.30 -7.48
CA LYS A 1066 -25.87 -29.84 -6.26
C LYS A 1066 -25.15 -28.50 -6.44
N LYS A 1067 -24.37 -28.34 -7.52
CA LYS A 1067 -23.65 -27.08 -7.78
C LYS A 1067 -24.63 -25.92 -7.98
N MET A 1068 -25.69 -26.14 -8.74
CA MET A 1068 -26.70 -25.12 -9.04
C MET A 1068 -27.50 -24.72 -7.78
N LEU A 1069 -27.80 -25.69 -6.91
CA LEU A 1069 -28.36 -25.42 -5.59
C LEU A 1069 -27.42 -24.53 -4.77
N LEU A 1070 -26.14 -24.91 -4.66
CA LEU A 1070 -25.17 -24.16 -3.87
C LEU A 1070 -24.93 -22.74 -4.40
N TYR A 1071 -24.99 -22.51 -5.71
CA TYR A 1071 -24.92 -21.16 -6.30
C TYR A 1071 -26.01 -20.22 -5.79
N SER A 1072 -27.15 -20.75 -5.31
CA SER A 1072 -28.23 -19.92 -4.74
C SER A 1072 -27.85 -19.28 -3.41
N PHE A 1073 -26.85 -19.84 -2.74
CA PHE A 1073 -26.34 -19.37 -1.46
C PHE A 1073 -24.95 -18.73 -1.57
N ASP A 1074 -24.33 -18.77 -2.76
CA ASP A 1074 -23.06 -18.12 -3.00
C ASP A 1074 -23.14 -16.62 -2.69
N TYR A 1075 -22.06 -16.09 -2.09
CA TYR A 1075 -21.94 -14.71 -1.61
C TYR A 1075 -22.86 -14.31 -0.46
N LYS A 1076 -23.75 -15.18 0.03
CA LYS A 1076 -24.50 -14.93 1.28
C LYS A 1076 -23.57 -15.01 2.49
N GLU A 1077 -24.05 -14.52 3.64
CA GLU A 1077 -23.29 -14.55 4.91
C GLU A 1077 -22.82 -15.97 5.26
N TRP A 1078 -21.58 -16.10 5.75
CA TRP A 1078 -20.94 -17.40 5.97
C TRP A 1078 -21.73 -18.38 6.86
N PRO A 1079 -22.40 -17.96 7.96
CA PRO A 1079 -23.21 -18.88 8.76
C PRO A 1079 -24.31 -19.58 7.96
N VAL A 1080 -24.97 -18.85 7.04
CA VAL A 1080 -26.00 -19.41 6.15
C VAL A 1080 -25.36 -20.40 5.17
N VAL A 1081 -24.29 -20.00 4.49
CA VAL A 1081 -23.59 -20.85 3.52
C VAL A 1081 -23.07 -22.13 4.17
N SER A 1082 -22.51 -22.03 5.37
CA SER A 1082 -22.00 -23.18 6.11
C SER A 1082 -23.11 -24.11 6.57
N ALA A 1083 -24.25 -23.58 7.02
CA ALA A 1083 -25.40 -24.38 7.43
C ALA A 1083 -25.97 -25.16 6.23
N VAL A 1084 -26.20 -24.49 5.09
CA VAL A 1084 -26.72 -25.12 3.87
C VAL A 1084 -25.74 -26.15 3.32
N LYS A 1085 -24.44 -25.86 3.27
CA LYS A 1085 -23.44 -26.86 2.83
C LYS A 1085 -23.42 -28.10 3.71
N LYS A 1086 -23.58 -27.94 5.02
CA LYS A 1086 -23.65 -29.07 5.97
C LYS A 1086 -24.91 -29.90 5.75
N ASP A 1087 -26.05 -29.23 5.59
CA ASP A 1087 -27.34 -29.86 5.34
C ASP A 1087 -27.36 -30.63 4.01
N VAL A 1088 -26.97 -29.98 2.90
CA VAL A 1088 -26.86 -30.62 1.58
C VAL A 1088 -25.90 -31.81 1.63
N LYS A 1089 -24.80 -31.74 2.39
CA LYS A 1089 -23.90 -32.90 2.52
C LYS A 1089 -24.56 -34.08 3.24
N ALA A 1090 -25.48 -33.83 4.18
CA ALA A 1090 -26.12 -34.85 4.99
C ALA A 1090 -27.39 -35.42 4.35
N ASN A 1091 -28.17 -34.60 3.65
CA ASN A 1091 -29.56 -34.90 3.29
C ASN A 1091 -29.84 -34.97 1.77
N LEU A 1092 -28.85 -34.70 0.91
CA LEU A 1092 -29.07 -34.62 -0.55
C LEU A 1092 -29.59 -35.92 -1.17
N ASP A 1093 -29.13 -37.09 -0.72
CA ASP A 1093 -29.64 -38.39 -1.20
C ASP A 1093 -31.10 -38.57 -0.79
N SER A 1094 -31.46 -38.18 0.43
CA SER A 1094 -32.84 -38.20 0.91
C SER A 1094 -33.73 -37.21 0.16
N TYR A 1095 -33.22 -36.02 -0.18
CA TYR A 1095 -33.92 -35.06 -1.05
C TYR A 1095 -34.16 -35.64 -2.43
N PHE A 1096 -33.19 -36.37 -2.97
CA PHE A 1096 -33.33 -37.04 -4.25
C PHE A 1096 -34.39 -38.14 -4.21
N GLU A 1097 -34.38 -38.98 -3.17
CA GLU A 1097 -35.32 -40.09 -3.01
C GLU A 1097 -36.76 -39.61 -2.80
N LEU A 1098 -36.95 -38.50 -2.08
CA LEU A 1098 -38.26 -37.86 -1.89
C LEU A 1098 -38.98 -37.56 -3.22
N ASN A 1099 -38.23 -37.23 -4.27
CA ASN A 1099 -38.80 -36.92 -5.58
C ASN A 1099 -39.62 -38.07 -6.18
N ARG A 1100 -39.34 -39.34 -5.81
CA ARG A 1100 -40.07 -40.51 -6.31
C ARG A 1100 -41.53 -40.56 -5.83
N TRP A 1101 -41.81 -39.89 -4.71
CA TRP A 1101 -43.13 -39.88 -4.05
C TRP A 1101 -43.97 -38.65 -4.38
N LEU A 1102 -43.38 -37.69 -5.09
CA LEU A 1102 -43.99 -36.43 -5.50
C LEU A 1102 -44.26 -36.43 -7.00
N GLY A 1103 -45.43 -35.99 -7.42
CA GLY A 1103 -45.76 -35.82 -8.83
C GLY A 1103 -45.04 -34.64 -9.48
N GLU A 1104 -45.03 -34.64 -10.82
CA GLU A 1104 -44.34 -33.63 -11.64
C GLU A 1104 -45.04 -32.26 -11.62
N LYS A 1105 -46.35 -32.26 -11.37
CA LYS A 1105 -47.21 -31.07 -11.38
C LYS A 1105 -47.85 -30.79 -10.03
N ASP A 1106 -47.47 -31.54 -9.00
CA ASP A 1106 -48.01 -31.40 -7.66
C ASP A 1106 -47.84 -29.96 -7.17
N LYS A 1107 -48.90 -29.44 -6.57
CA LYS A 1107 -48.88 -28.25 -5.74
C LYS A 1107 -48.52 -28.68 -4.33
N ILE A 1108 -47.33 -28.32 -3.89
CA ILE A 1108 -46.80 -28.69 -2.59
C ILE A 1108 -46.90 -27.50 -1.65
N LEU A 1109 -47.53 -27.69 -0.49
CA LEU A 1109 -47.37 -26.83 0.67
C LEU A 1109 -46.24 -27.41 1.52
N HIS A 1110 -45.16 -26.66 1.75
CA HIS A 1110 -44.05 -27.09 2.60
C HIS A 1110 -44.01 -26.25 3.88
N MET A 1111 -44.14 -26.90 5.03
CA MET A 1111 -43.84 -26.33 6.34
C MET A 1111 -42.37 -26.57 6.65
N ALA A 1112 -41.54 -25.56 6.44
CA ALA A 1112 -40.09 -25.68 6.45
C ALA A 1112 -39.46 -25.00 7.69
N ASP A 1113 -38.28 -25.49 8.08
CA ASP A 1113 -37.39 -24.80 9.04
C ASP A 1113 -35.95 -24.71 8.49
N ASP A 1114 -35.82 -24.65 7.16
CA ASP A 1114 -34.55 -24.55 6.46
C ASP A 1114 -34.39 -23.19 5.74
N PHE A 1115 -33.31 -23.00 4.99
CA PHE A 1115 -33.07 -21.77 4.22
C PHE A 1115 -33.66 -21.83 2.80
N GLY A 1116 -34.60 -22.75 2.56
CA GLY A 1116 -35.25 -23.00 1.28
C GLY A 1116 -34.49 -23.95 0.35
N GLN A 1117 -33.41 -24.60 0.80
CA GLN A 1117 -32.59 -25.46 -0.06
C GLN A 1117 -33.35 -26.69 -0.55
N LEU A 1118 -34.25 -27.28 0.25
CA LEU A 1118 -35.10 -28.39 -0.18
C LEU A 1118 -36.09 -27.94 -1.26
N ASP A 1119 -36.76 -26.81 -1.05
CA ASP A 1119 -37.73 -26.26 -2.02
C ASP A 1119 -37.10 -25.98 -3.39
N VAL A 1120 -35.90 -25.37 -3.36
CA VAL A 1120 -35.13 -25.13 -4.58
C VAL A 1120 -34.81 -26.46 -5.25
N TYR A 1121 -34.31 -27.44 -4.51
CA TYR A 1121 -33.96 -28.75 -5.09
C TYR A 1121 -35.16 -29.46 -5.72
N LEU A 1122 -36.33 -29.45 -5.07
CA LEU A 1122 -37.57 -30.05 -5.59
C LEU A 1122 -38.02 -29.42 -6.91
N THR A 1123 -37.85 -28.10 -7.08
CA THR A 1123 -38.21 -27.39 -8.33
C THR A 1123 -37.15 -27.49 -9.42
N LEU A 1124 -35.91 -27.85 -9.07
CA LEU A 1124 -34.88 -28.21 -10.04
C LEU A 1124 -35.08 -29.61 -10.60
N GLN A 1125 -35.44 -30.57 -9.73
CA GLN A 1125 -35.78 -31.92 -10.15
C GLN A 1125 -37.06 -31.97 -10.98
N GLU A 1126 -38.07 -31.14 -10.72
CA GLU A 1126 -39.24 -31.04 -11.61
C GLU A 1126 -39.65 -29.58 -11.89
N PRO A 1127 -39.32 -29.04 -13.08
CA PRO A 1127 -39.63 -27.67 -13.50
C PRO A 1127 -41.09 -27.22 -13.37
N THR A 1128 -42.03 -28.15 -13.52
CA THR A 1128 -43.48 -27.87 -13.55
C THR A 1128 -44.14 -27.94 -12.18
N ARG A 1129 -43.41 -28.37 -11.16
CA ARG A 1129 -43.88 -28.47 -9.78
C ARG A 1129 -44.08 -27.07 -9.19
N LYS A 1130 -45.13 -26.90 -8.40
CA LYS A 1130 -45.44 -25.63 -7.73
C LYS A 1130 -45.22 -25.81 -6.23
N VAL A 1131 -44.26 -25.09 -5.65
CA VAL A 1131 -43.93 -25.19 -4.24
C VAL A 1131 -44.27 -23.87 -3.55
N THR A 1132 -45.18 -23.94 -2.58
CA THR A 1132 -45.48 -22.85 -1.65
C THR A 1132 -44.92 -23.24 -0.29
N SER A 1133 -44.01 -22.44 0.26
CA SER A 1133 -43.28 -22.78 1.48
C SER A 1133 -43.53 -21.74 2.58
N PHE A 1134 -43.86 -22.22 3.77
CA PHE A 1134 -43.97 -21.42 5.00
C PHE A 1134 -42.79 -21.76 5.91
N ILE A 1135 -42.02 -20.73 6.28
CA ILE A 1135 -40.90 -20.83 7.22
C ILE A 1135 -41.20 -19.91 8.40
N GLY A 1136 -41.31 -20.48 9.59
CA GLY A 1136 -41.65 -19.75 10.82
C GLY A 1136 -40.55 -18.80 11.30
N ASP A 1137 -39.28 -19.14 11.05
CA ASP A 1137 -38.14 -18.26 11.32
C ASP A 1137 -38.04 -17.17 10.23
N GLY A 1138 -38.26 -15.92 10.61
CA GLY A 1138 -38.24 -14.79 9.68
C GLY A 1138 -36.89 -14.56 8.99
N GLU A 1139 -35.77 -14.89 9.62
CA GLU A 1139 -34.44 -14.76 9.02
C GLU A 1139 -34.24 -15.84 7.95
N LYS A 1140 -34.54 -17.10 8.27
CA LYS A 1140 -34.46 -18.21 7.30
C LYS A 1140 -35.38 -17.98 6.11
N ARG A 1141 -36.61 -17.51 6.36
CA ARG A 1141 -37.58 -17.13 5.32
C ARG A 1141 -37.06 -16.03 4.41
N ALA A 1142 -36.48 -14.98 4.99
CA ALA A 1142 -35.91 -13.88 4.23
C ALA A 1142 -34.75 -14.35 3.34
N VAL A 1143 -33.91 -15.26 3.83
CA VAL A 1143 -32.85 -15.90 3.02
C VAL A 1143 -33.41 -16.76 1.89
N ALA A 1144 -34.49 -17.49 2.15
CA ALA A 1144 -35.12 -18.34 1.15
C ALA A 1144 -35.71 -17.50 -0.01
N LYS A 1145 -36.34 -16.36 0.31
CA LYS A 1145 -36.90 -15.40 -0.65
C LYS A 1145 -35.87 -14.79 -1.61
N THR A 1146 -34.59 -14.67 -1.21
CA THR A 1146 -33.53 -14.09 -2.05
C THR A 1146 -32.87 -15.09 -3.02
N ASN A 1147 -33.30 -16.35 -3.05
CA ASN A 1147 -32.73 -17.34 -3.96
C ASN A 1147 -33.01 -16.97 -5.43
N TYR A 1148 -31.97 -16.90 -6.26
CA TYR A 1148 -32.10 -16.47 -7.66
C TYR A 1148 -33.01 -17.39 -8.50
N ILE A 1149 -33.16 -18.66 -8.08
CA ILE A 1149 -33.99 -19.66 -8.75
C ILE A 1149 -35.49 -19.34 -8.60
N ALA A 1150 -35.90 -18.64 -7.53
CA ALA A 1150 -37.28 -18.28 -7.28
C ALA A 1150 -37.88 -17.40 -8.41
N GLY A 1151 -37.05 -16.63 -9.12
CA GLY A 1151 -37.49 -15.84 -10.28
C GLY A 1151 -37.73 -16.66 -11.56
N LYS A 1152 -37.21 -17.89 -11.64
CA LYS A 1152 -37.31 -18.77 -12.83
C LYS A 1152 -38.20 -20.01 -12.62
N ARG A 1153 -38.53 -20.34 -11.37
CA ARG A 1153 -39.32 -21.52 -10.97
C ARG A 1153 -40.60 -21.11 -10.26
N HIS A 1154 -41.57 -22.02 -10.17
CA HIS A 1154 -42.81 -21.80 -9.43
C HIS A 1154 -42.59 -22.04 -7.92
N LEU A 1155 -41.82 -21.15 -7.30
CA LEU A 1155 -41.45 -21.20 -5.89
C LEU A 1155 -41.94 -19.93 -5.18
N ARG A 1156 -42.81 -20.08 -4.18
CA ARG A 1156 -43.37 -18.96 -3.41
C ARG A 1156 -43.15 -19.18 -1.92
N TYR A 1157 -42.62 -18.18 -1.23
CA TYR A 1157 -42.48 -18.18 0.22
C TYR A 1157 -43.52 -17.23 0.85
N VAL A 1158 -44.38 -17.76 1.72
CA VAL A 1158 -45.47 -16.99 2.37
C VAL A 1158 -45.05 -16.51 3.76
N ASP A 1159 -45.56 -15.35 4.19
CA ASP A 1159 -45.22 -14.78 5.50
C ASP A 1159 -46.09 -15.37 6.63
N SER A 1160 -47.29 -15.84 6.31
CA SER A 1160 -48.19 -16.55 7.21
C SER A 1160 -48.94 -17.69 6.51
N LEU A 1161 -49.31 -18.72 7.27
CA LEU A 1161 -50.17 -19.81 6.78
C LEU A 1161 -51.58 -19.34 6.39
N SER A 1162 -52.01 -18.16 6.85
CA SER A 1162 -53.29 -17.59 6.42
C SER A 1162 -53.31 -17.23 4.92
N GLU A 1163 -52.15 -16.94 4.31
CA GLU A 1163 -52.07 -16.67 2.86
C GLU A 1163 -52.37 -17.91 1.99
N THR A 1164 -52.33 -19.11 2.59
CA THR A 1164 -52.60 -20.36 1.88
C THR A 1164 -54.06 -20.80 1.99
N ILE A 1165 -54.88 -20.10 2.81
CA ILE A 1165 -56.32 -20.38 2.95
C ILE A 1165 -57.02 -20.19 1.59
N GLY A 1166 -57.86 -21.16 1.21
CA GLY A 1166 -58.57 -21.17 -0.08
C GLY A 1166 -57.74 -21.68 -1.28
N GLN A 1167 -56.48 -22.08 -1.06
CA GLN A 1167 -55.67 -22.76 -2.09
C GLN A 1167 -55.71 -24.28 -1.88
N THR A 1168 -55.87 -25.03 -2.96
CA THR A 1168 -55.79 -26.50 -2.93
C THR A 1168 -54.36 -26.97 -3.20
N PHE A 1169 -53.86 -27.85 -2.33
CA PHE A 1169 -52.55 -28.50 -2.45
C PHE A 1169 -52.72 -30.00 -2.66
N ASP A 1170 -51.83 -30.60 -3.44
CA ASP A 1170 -51.82 -32.04 -3.72
C ASP A 1170 -50.99 -32.79 -2.66
N VAL A 1171 -49.98 -32.12 -2.08
CA VAL A 1171 -49.08 -32.69 -1.07
C VAL A 1171 -48.79 -31.65 0.02
N LEU A 1172 -48.81 -32.09 1.27
CA LEU A 1172 -48.28 -31.34 2.41
C LEU A 1172 -46.95 -31.96 2.83
N LEU A 1173 -45.86 -31.20 2.77
CA LEU A 1173 -44.55 -31.59 3.26
C LEU A 1173 -44.29 -30.89 4.59
N ILE A 1174 -43.92 -31.64 5.62
CA ILE A 1174 -43.74 -31.12 6.98
C ILE A 1174 -42.31 -31.41 7.43
N SER A 1175 -41.49 -30.36 7.53
CA SER A 1175 -40.13 -30.43 8.06
C SER A 1175 -39.96 -29.79 9.43
N THR A 1176 -41.04 -29.23 9.98
CA THR A 1176 -41.07 -28.66 11.33
C THR A 1176 -42.36 -29.06 12.04
N PRO A 1177 -42.30 -29.46 13.33
CA PRO A 1177 -43.49 -29.77 14.12
C PRO A 1177 -44.30 -28.55 14.54
N ARG A 1178 -43.79 -27.33 14.34
CA ARG A 1178 -44.47 -26.10 14.76
C ARG A 1178 -45.62 -25.76 13.82
N ASP A 1179 -46.72 -25.26 14.40
CA ASP A 1179 -47.83 -24.63 13.68
C ASP A 1179 -48.59 -25.55 12.71
N PHE A 1180 -48.39 -26.88 12.83
CA PHE A 1180 -49.06 -27.89 11.98
C PHE A 1180 -50.59 -27.87 12.15
N ASP A 1181 -51.06 -27.68 13.38
CA ASP A 1181 -52.50 -27.62 13.71
C ASP A 1181 -53.24 -26.45 13.03
N LEU A 1182 -52.51 -25.47 12.48
CA LEU A 1182 -53.08 -24.30 11.81
C LEU A 1182 -53.39 -24.55 10.32
N VAL A 1183 -53.07 -25.73 9.78
CA VAL A 1183 -53.41 -26.11 8.40
C VAL A 1183 -54.84 -26.63 8.36
N ALA A 1184 -55.78 -25.81 7.86
CA ALA A 1184 -57.21 -26.09 7.91
C ALA A 1184 -57.66 -27.30 7.04
N ASP A 1185 -57.03 -27.52 5.88
CA ASP A 1185 -57.38 -28.61 4.94
C ASP A 1185 -56.14 -29.46 4.62
N LEU A 1186 -56.06 -30.65 5.22
CA LEU A 1186 -54.96 -31.60 4.94
C LEU A 1186 -55.19 -32.33 3.60
N PRO A 1187 -54.19 -32.36 2.70
CA PRO A 1187 -54.29 -33.04 1.42
C PRO A 1187 -54.18 -34.57 1.56
N ASN A 1188 -54.64 -35.30 0.53
CA ASN A 1188 -54.65 -36.76 0.53
C ASN A 1188 -53.27 -37.41 0.73
N LYS A 1189 -52.17 -36.69 0.47
CA LYS A 1189 -50.80 -37.14 0.67
C LYS A 1189 -50.05 -36.17 1.58
N VAL A 1190 -49.47 -36.69 2.66
CA VAL A 1190 -48.63 -35.94 3.60
C VAL A 1190 -47.26 -36.59 3.67
N VAL A 1191 -46.20 -35.79 3.65
CA VAL A 1191 -44.83 -36.25 3.84
C VAL A 1191 -44.27 -35.60 5.09
N VAL A 1192 -43.77 -36.40 6.02
CA VAL A 1192 -43.20 -35.91 7.29
C VAL A 1192 -41.70 -36.16 7.31
N TRP A 1193 -40.91 -35.12 7.46
CA TRP A 1193 -39.45 -35.17 7.58
C TRP A 1193 -39.06 -35.33 9.06
N GLN A 1194 -38.37 -36.42 9.38
CA GLN A 1194 -37.75 -36.72 10.68
C GLN A 1194 -38.58 -36.35 11.93
N SER A 1195 -39.89 -36.61 11.96
CA SER A 1195 -40.77 -36.25 13.09
C SER A 1195 -41.76 -37.37 13.46
N PRO A 1196 -41.34 -38.37 14.26
CA PRO A 1196 -42.19 -39.52 14.63
C PRO A 1196 -43.49 -39.14 15.37
N GLU A 1197 -43.46 -38.04 16.12
CA GLU A 1197 -44.61 -37.51 16.85
C GLU A 1197 -45.74 -37.08 15.89
N ILE A 1198 -45.40 -36.35 14.82
CA ILE A 1198 -46.36 -35.90 13.79
C ILE A 1198 -46.91 -37.09 13.01
N VAL A 1199 -46.05 -38.08 12.69
CA VAL A 1199 -46.48 -39.32 12.03
C VAL A 1199 -47.57 -40.01 12.87
N SER A 1200 -47.35 -40.12 14.19
CA SER A 1200 -48.31 -40.72 15.10
C SER A 1200 -49.64 -39.95 15.16
N GLN A 1201 -49.59 -38.62 15.19
CA GLN A 1201 -50.78 -37.76 15.15
C GLN A 1201 -51.57 -37.92 13.85
N LEU A 1202 -50.89 -37.93 12.70
CA LEU A 1202 -51.52 -38.13 11.39
C LEU A 1202 -52.18 -39.51 11.27
N VAL A 1203 -51.55 -40.55 11.82
CA VAL A 1203 -52.16 -41.90 11.86
C VAL A 1203 -53.46 -41.90 12.66
N ILE A 1204 -53.51 -41.19 13.79
CA ILE A 1204 -54.75 -40.99 14.57
C ILE A 1204 -55.81 -40.23 13.76
N MET A 1205 -55.40 -39.29 12.91
CA MET A 1205 -56.27 -38.53 12.00
C MET A 1205 -56.72 -39.30 10.75
N GLY A 1206 -56.43 -40.61 10.66
CA GLY A 1206 -56.89 -41.48 9.57
C GLY A 1206 -55.93 -41.59 8.39
N TYR A 1207 -54.66 -41.24 8.55
CA TYR A 1207 -53.61 -41.51 7.56
C TYR A 1207 -52.93 -42.86 7.80
N GLU A 1208 -52.37 -43.45 6.75
CA GLU A 1208 -51.53 -44.65 6.83
C GLU A 1208 -50.16 -44.40 6.19
N SER A 1209 -49.12 -44.97 6.83
CA SER A 1209 -47.75 -44.93 6.31
C SER A 1209 -47.64 -45.86 5.11
N VAL A 1210 -47.39 -45.30 3.93
CA VAL A 1210 -47.19 -46.06 2.68
C VAL A 1210 -45.72 -46.27 2.36
N TYR A 1211 -44.83 -45.48 2.99
CA TYR A 1211 -43.39 -45.62 2.84
C TYR A 1211 -42.64 -44.99 4.01
N GLU A 1212 -41.63 -45.71 4.52
CA GLU A 1212 -40.74 -45.25 5.59
C GLU A 1212 -39.30 -45.22 5.11
N HIS A 1213 -38.70 -44.03 5.14
CA HIS A 1213 -37.28 -43.78 4.88
C HIS A 1213 -36.63 -43.25 6.17
N PRO A 1214 -35.32 -43.49 6.41
CA PRO A 1214 -34.63 -42.96 7.59
C PRO A 1214 -34.73 -41.44 7.79
N SER A 1215 -35.05 -40.69 6.73
CA SER A 1215 -35.19 -39.22 6.78
C SER A 1215 -36.65 -38.73 6.67
N PHE A 1216 -37.58 -39.52 6.14
CA PHE A 1216 -38.96 -39.06 5.96
C PHE A 1216 -39.95 -40.24 5.87
N THR A 1217 -41.21 -39.96 6.19
CA THR A 1217 -42.32 -40.92 6.09
C THR A 1217 -43.37 -40.35 5.15
N VAL A 1218 -43.86 -41.15 4.21
CA VAL A 1218 -44.95 -40.78 3.30
C VAL A 1218 -46.23 -41.40 3.80
N LEU A 1219 -47.24 -40.58 4.01
CA LEU A 1219 -48.57 -40.98 4.47
C LEU A 1219 -49.65 -40.62 3.47
N THR A 1220 -50.66 -41.49 3.34
CA THR A 1220 -51.86 -41.22 2.55
C THR A 1220 -53.11 -41.39 3.40
N ARG A 1221 -54.15 -40.60 3.11
CA ARG A 1221 -55.42 -40.69 3.82
C ARG A 1221 -56.10 -42.03 3.47
N LYS A 1222 -56.58 -42.77 4.47
CA LYS A 1222 -57.38 -43.98 4.25
C LYS A 1222 -58.65 -43.60 3.49
N SER A 1223 -58.90 -44.32 2.39
CA SER A 1223 -60.08 -44.15 1.53
C SER A 1223 -61.37 -44.55 2.23
#